data_AF-A0A6A6XVG8-F1
#
_entry.id   AF-A0A6A6XVG8-F1
#
_cell.length_a   1.000
_cell.length_b   1.000
_cell.length_c   1.000
_cell.angle_alpha   90.00
_cell.angle_beta   90.00
_cell.angle_gamma   90.00
#
_symmetry.space_group_name_H-M   'P 1'
#
loop_
_entity.id
_entity.type
_entity.pdbx_description
1 polymer ?
#
loop_
_entity_poly.entity_id
_entity_poly.type
_entity_poly.pdbx_seq_one_letter_code
_entity_poly.pdbx_strand_id
1 'polypeptide(L)'
;MSSILGVDTQPGVYLGVWVNWSRGRILGSTLTVTEKNGALLVAFVALFITFVGSSLWRIGCFAFHHGYSAAGPQDGIYHHRQAVLKNSDNATAGLISWYELLKAWRKVGHRPYRRLLPVTLFTVLLAVSFTAASLLSSRIASAMGQEVLIRGNCGVNILGHYIAGQDKNPAVETNPEFFTVLLPFLSQRLISFSNYALSCYSNNNNTRGCNTFSKPRLPFSSNSNASCPFSGEMCRRSDGNLLLDTGYLNSHFDFGMNARPEERFLYRRTTHCAPLVTDGYKNLVNISESGVETPYVEYSYDRHLPLSESKGNVTYTYANVINGSVAHNRAFTPIEGVYRNDADVTLLFLSSNQVVSPIEINDPWYSAHQQSSGFRLSFTGWGNLTLGGYFGDETASVLGCAKQYQICYPDKSGNPSRCSRLGGKQELYWLLTSLEQSDAQLNRTKWSIMSALTGNELDAFVQTLGAGSLSSKYSLVSGIQGPIPDNQWQLDVEHWHAATLVAIQGSAVDAASGPSNPEMRKFWPPPANDQERSICNNQKIISNAHSNFSVFGLSFTFGMGGLIVIISFMLQSPTGFLRKRYSRHAYSSLEWNTNGTLQLQRLAHEELGLGTWSACTQDVPTTYKGEKLAFLDITDSDHPVLRAASLEFVDDLKTKDDGKEQPRIKHVEDTQGVRQVKVIIPAQHYLVTPYANVNPGQLSKY
;
A
#
# COMPACT_ATOMS: atom_id res chain seq x y z
N MET A 1 11.40 16.19 -2.44
CA MET A 1 11.59 15.53 -3.74
C MET A 1 10.63 16.16 -4.72
N SER A 2 11.14 16.87 -5.72
CA SER A 2 10.31 17.38 -6.82
C SER A 2 9.74 16.18 -7.55
N SER A 3 8.42 16.01 -7.58
CA SER A 3 7.80 15.00 -8.44
C SER A 3 8.17 15.32 -9.88
N ILE A 4 8.59 14.33 -10.66
CA ILE A 4 8.86 14.45 -12.11
C ILE A 4 7.67 15.10 -12.87
N LEU A 5 6.48 15.12 -12.26
CA LEU A 5 5.28 15.76 -12.77
C LEU A 5 5.15 17.28 -12.50
N GLY A 6 6.12 17.92 -11.84
CA GLY A 6 6.45 19.35 -11.94
C GLY A 6 5.38 20.44 -11.70
N VAL A 7 4.14 20.14 -11.31
CA VAL A 7 3.06 21.14 -11.23
C VAL A 7 2.19 20.93 -9.98
N ASP A 8 1.60 22.03 -9.51
CA ASP A 8 0.65 22.31 -8.41
C ASP A 8 -0.51 21.31 -8.23
N THR A 9 -0.22 20.04 -8.08
CA THR A 9 -1.14 19.01 -7.60
C THR A 9 -0.33 18.07 -6.73
N GLN A 10 0.05 18.48 -5.51
CA GLN A 10 0.47 17.47 -4.55
C GLN A 10 -0.79 16.69 -4.18
N PRO A 11 -0.91 15.41 -4.58
CA PRO A 11 -2.12 14.66 -4.28
C PRO A 11 -2.24 14.57 -2.76
N GLY A 12 -3.31 15.12 -2.20
CA GLY A 12 -3.63 14.91 -0.80
C GLY A 12 -3.85 13.41 -0.60
N VAL A 13 -2.89 12.73 0.02
CA VAL A 13 -3.06 11.32 0.35
C VAL A 13 -4.13 11.22 1.44
N TYR A 14 -5.11 10.36 1.22
CA TYR A 14 -6.18 10.14 2.17
C TYR A 14 -5.65 9.38 3.38
N LEU A 15 -5.68 10.03 4.55
CA LEU A 15 -5.38 9.41 5.84
C LEU A 15 -6.67 8.89 6.46
N GLY A 16 -6.73 7.58 6.71
CA GLY A 16 -7.94 6.93 7.21
C GLY A 16 -8.14 5.54 6.62
N VAL A 17 -9.35 5.01 6.84
CA VAL A 17 -9.73 3.67 6.39
C VAL A 17 -10.34 3.72 5.00
N TRP A 18 -9.83 2.91 4.09
CA TRP A 18 -10.36 2.72 2.74
C TRP A 18 -10.22 1.26 2.31
N VAL A 19 -10.83 0.88 1.18
CA VAL A 19 -10.81 -0.51 0.69
C VAL A 19 -9.97 -0.58 -0.57
N ASN A 20 -8.86 -1.31 -0.52
CA ASN A 20 -8.12 -1.68 -1.71
C ASN A 20 -8.80 -2.88 -2.39
N TRP A 21 -9.55 -2.61 -3.46
CA TRP A 21 -10.31 -3.63 -4.18
C TRP A 21 -9.46 -4.68 -4.88
N SER A 22 -8.12 -4.51 -4.96
CA SER A 22 -7.19 -5.56 -5.38
C SER A 22 -7.27 -6.80 -4.46
N ARG A 23 -7.67 -6.62 -3.19
CA ARG A 23 -7.69 -7.68 -2.15
C ARG A 23 -9.11 -7.96 -1.64
N GLY A 24 -10.13 -7.46 -2.32
CA GLY A 24 -11.52 -7.55 -1.90
C GLY A 24 -11.86 -6.72 -0.65
N ARG A 25 -13.10 -6.81 -0.20
CA ARG A 25 -13.65 -5.93 0.83
C ARG A 25 -13.02 -6.12 2.22
N ILE A 26 -12.72 -7.36 2.60
CA ILE A 26 -12.29 -7.71 3.96
C ILE A 26 -10.77 -7.55 4.08
N LEU A 27 -10.00 -8.29 3.28
CA LEU A 27 -8.52 -8.26 3.31
C LEU A 27 -7.95 -6.97 2.71
N GLY A 28 -8.71 -6.28 1.86
CA GLY A 28 -8.35 -4.98 1.32
C GLY A 28 -8.68 -3.78 2.21
N SER A 29 -9.35 -3.98 3.35
CA SER A 29 -9.60 -2.89 4.29
C SER A 29 -8.27 -2.39 4.88
N THR A 30 -7.91 -1.17 4.51
CA THR A 30 -6.58 -0.58 4.70
C THR A 30 -6.70 0.71 5.48
N LEU A 31 -5.88 0.86 6.52
CA LEU A 31 -5.69 2.11 7.24
C LEU A 31 -4.39 2.76 6.75
N THR A 32 -4.49 3.92 6.09
CA THR A 32 -3.33 4.71 5.69
C THR A 32 -3.05 5.80 6.73
N VAL A 33 -1.81 5.88 7.18
CA VAL A 33 -1.31 6.90 8.12
C VAL A 33 0.02 7.46 7.63
N THR A 34 0.45 8.59 8.20
CA THR A 34 1.78 9.13 7.97
C THR A 34 2.85 8.17 8.49
N GLU A 35 4.06 8.22 7.92
CA GLU A 35 5.19 7.37 8.33
C GLU A 35 5.45 7.44 9.85
N LYS A 36 5.45 8.64 10.42
CA LYS A 36 5.63 8.88 11.87
C LYS A 36 4.57 8.17 12.72
N ASN A 37 3.30 8.32 12.36
CA ASN A 37 2.20 7.69 13.11
C ASN A 37 2.18 6.17 12.88
N GLY A 38 2.60 5.71 11.70
CA GLY A 38 2.79 4.30 11.39
C GLY A 38 3.85 3.65 12.29
N ALA A 39 5.00 4.31 12.49
CA ALA A 39 6.04 3.82 13.39
C ALA A 39 5.54 3.71 14.84
N LEU A 40 4.78 4.70 15.32
CA LEU A 40 4.15 4.67 16.64
C LEU A 40 3.14 3.51 16.77
N LEU A 41 2.33 3.27 15.75
CA LEU A 41 1.36 2.17 15.74
C LEU A 41 2.06 0.79 15.74
N VAL A 42 3.14 0.63 14.96
CA VAL A 42 3.96 -0.60 14.99
C VAL A 42 4.52 -0.84 16.38
N ALA A 43 5.11 0.17 17.01
CA ALA A 43 5.63 0.06 18.37
C ALA A 43 4.53 -0.30 19.38
N PHE A 44 3.37 0.33 19.29
CA PHE A 44 2.22 0.01 20.14
C PHE A 44 1.75 -1.44 19.96
N VAL A 45 1.62 -1.91 18.72
CA VAL A 45 1.24 -3.31 18.43
C VAL A 45 2.28 -4.29 18.97
N ALA A 46 3.58 -3.99 18.84
CA ALA A 46 4.65 -4.83 19.39
C ALA A 46 4.54 -4.96 20.91
N LEU A 47 4.34 -3.85 21.62
CA LEU A 47 4.14 -3.81 23.07
C LEU A 47 2.87 -4.56 23.49
N PHE A 48 1.78 -4.38 22.74
CA PHE A 48 0.52 -5.08 23.00
C PHE A 48 0.67 -6.60 22.84
N ILE A 49 1.33 -7.07 21.78
CA ILE A 49 1.61 -8.50 21.58
C ILE A 49 2.43 -9.08 22.74
N THR A 50 3.45 -8.37 23.22
CA THR A 50 4.26 -8.79 24.38
C THR A 50 3.40 -8.91 25.65
N PHE A 51 2.49 -7.97 25.87
CA PHE A 51 1.55 -7.99 27.00
C PHE A 51 0.55 -9.16 26.91
N VAL A 52 0.01 -9.41 25.71
CA VAL A 52 -0.84 -10.58 25.42
C VAL A 52 -0.09 -11.88 25.66
N GLY A 53 1.17 -11.98 25.25
CA GLY A 53 2.03 -13.15 25.50
C GLY A 53 2.21 -13.45 26.98
N SER A 54 2.41 -12.40 27.79
CA SER A 54 2.49 -12.52 29.26
C SER A 54 1.18 -12.99 29.88
N SER A 55 0.05 -12.52 29.34
CA SER A 55 -1.29 -12.94 29.77
C SER A 55 -1.58 -14.41 29.39
N LEU A 56 -1.23 -14.82 28.17
CA LEU A 56 -1.41 -16.20 27.73
C LEU A 56 -0.53 -17.18 28.52
N TRP A 57 0.70 -16.76 28.86
CA TRP A 57 1.57 -17.49 29.77
C TRP A 57 0.89 -17.76 31.12
N ARG A 58 0.28 -16.75 31.74
CA ARG A 58 -0.45 -16.89 33.02
C ARG A 58 -1.62 -17.86 32.92
N ILE A 59 -2.38 -17.81 31.83
CA ILE A 59 -3.46 -18.79 31.56
C ILE A 59 -2.89 -20.20 31.45
N GLY A 60 -1.78 -20.37 30.74
CA GLY A 60 -1.06 -21.64 30.64
C GLY A 60 -0.60 -22.15 32.01
N CYS A 61 0.00 -21.28 32.83
CA CYS A 61 0.40 -21.62 34.19
C CYS A 61 -0.76 -22.08 35.05
N PHE A 62 -1.90 -21.38 34.97
CA PHE A 62 -3.13 -21.76 35.67
C PHE A 62 -3.60 -23.15 35.24
N ALA A 63 -3.65 -23.42 33.93
CA ALA A 63 -4.06 -24.72 33.39
C ALA A 63 -3.10 -25.86 33.81
N PHE A 64 -1.79 -25.64 33.74
CA PHE A 64 -0.81 -26.62 34.18
C PHE A 64 -0.87 -26.84 35.69
N HIS A 65 -1.03 -25.79 36.49
CA HIS A 65 -1.14 -25.92 37.95
C HIS A 65 -2.36 -26.77 38.31
N HIS A 66 -3.53 -26.40 37.77
CA HIS A 66 -4.77 -27.13 37.97
C HIS A 66 -4.69 -28.58 37.48
N GLY A 67 -4.12 -28.83 36.31
CA GLY A 67 -3.99 -30.17 35.75
C GLY A 67 -2.99 -31.06 36.51
N TYR A 68 -2.02 -30.46 37.18
CA TYR A 68 -1.06 -31.18 38.02
C TYR A 68 -1.44 -31.24 39.50
N SER A 69 -2.48 -30.52 39.92
CA SER A 69 -2.93 -30.45 41.31
C SER A 69 -3.39 -31.83 41.82
N ALA A 70 -2.95 -32.21 43.02
CA ALA A 70 -3.29 -33.50 43.64
C ALA A 70 -3.53 -33.35 45.15
N ALA A 71 -4.65 -33.90 45.65
CA ALA A 71 -5.11 -33.72 47.03
C ALA A 71 -4.43 -34.62 48.10
N GLY A 72 -3.23 -35.17 47.81
CA GLY A 72 -2.50 -36.05 48.72
C GLY A 72 -1.06 -35.57 48.97
N PRO A 73 -0.32 -36.21 49.89
CA PRO A 73 1.07 -35.84 50.16
C PRO A 73 1.94 -35.94 48.91
N GLN A 74 2.73 -34.89 48.63
CA GLN A 74 3.62 -34.81 47.49
C GLN A 74 5.05 -34.42 47.92
N ASP A 75 6.00 -34.55 47.00
CA ASP A 75 7.40 -34.23 47.23
C ASP A 75 7.74 -32.74 46.97
N GLY A 76 8.94 -32.31 47.37
CA GLY A 76 9.36 -30.90 47.21
C GLY A 76 9.33 -30.39 45.77
N ILE A 77 9.58 -31.25 44.77
CA ILE A 77 9.50 -30.88 43.35
C ILE A 77 8.07 -30.49 42.96
N TYR A 78 7.07 -31.21 43.46
CA TYR A 78 5.67 -30.88 43.24
C TYR A 78 5.36 -29.47 43.77
N HIS A 79 5.66 -29.22 45.04
CA HIS A 79 5.32 -27.96 45.70
C HIS A 79 6.06 -26.77 45.08
N HIS A 80 7.36 -26.91 44.79
CA HIS A 80 8.10 -25.86 44.10
C HIS A 80 7.59 -25.59 42.68
N ARG A 81 7.20 -26.63 41.93
CA ARG A 81 6.59 -26.44 40.61
C ARG A 81 5.27 -25.65 40.72
N GLN A 82 4.40 -26.02 41.66
CA GLN A 82 3.13 -25.30 41.84
C GLN A 82 3.35 -23.86 42.32
N ALA A 83 4.34 -23.61 43.17
CA ALA A 83 4.72 -22.27 43.59
C ALA A 83 5.25 -21.42 42.42
N VAL A 84 6.11 -21.98 41.55
CA VAL A 84 6.63 -21.26 40.37
C VAL A 84 5.52 -20.97 39.36
N LEU A 85 4.59 -21.91 39.13
CA LEU A 85 3.45 -21.69 38.24
C LEU A 85 2.56 -20.53 38.70
N LYS A 86 2.33 -20.38 40.01
CA LYS A 86 1.50 -19.29 40.56
C LYS A 86 2.22 -17.95 40.60
N ASN A 87 3.52 -17.93 40.90
CA ASN A 87 4.24 -16.69 41.22
C ASN A 87 5.15 -16.14 40.10
N SER A 88 5.26 -16.83 38.95
CA SER A 88 6.03 -16.31 37.82
C SER A 88 5.20 -15.32 36.99
N ASP A 89 5.58 -14.04 37.02
CA ASP A 89 4.83 -12.98 36.33
C ASP A 89 4.80 -13.09 34.81
N ASN A 90 5.86 -13.64 34.21
CA ASN A 90 6.03 -13.81 32.77
C ASN A 90 6.89 -15.04 32.46
N ALA A 91 6.97 -15.40 31.18
CA ALA A 91 7.68 -16.59 30.71
C ALA A 91 9.19 -16.52 30.97
N THR A 92 9.82 -15.34 30.93
CA THR A 92 11.27 -15.20 31.16
C THR A 92 11.63 -15.45 32.62
N ALA A 93 10.88 -14.87 33.57
CA ALA A 93 11.02 -15.18 35.00
C ALA A 93 10.78 -16.67 35.27
N GLY A 94 9.74 -17.25 34.65
CA GLY A 94 9.46 -18.67 34.74
C GLY A 94 10.63 -19.55 34.26
N LEU A 95 11.27 -19.20 33.13
CA LEU A 95 12.43 -19.95 32.61
C LEU A 95 13.61 -19.96 33.59
N ILE A 96 13.89 -18.82 34.23
CA ILE A 96 14.95 -18.73 35.24
C ILE A 96 14.63 -19.68 36.39
N SER A 97 13.41 -19.60 36.93
CA SER A 97 12.97 -20.49 38.01
C SER A 97 12.99 -21.96 37.60
N TRP A 98 12.59 -22.30 36.37
CA TRP A 98 12.66 -23.68 35.86
C TRP A 98 14.09 -24.20 35.77
N TYR A 99 15.02 -23.37 35.33
CA TYR A 99 16.44 -23.71 35.28
C TYR A 99 17.01 -23.95 36.68
N GLU A 100 16.71 -23.07 37.64
CA GLU A 100 17.14 -23.21 39.03
C GLU A 100 16.58 -24.49 39.67
N LEU A 101 15.30 -24.78 39.47
CA LEU A 101 14.64 -26.01 39.90
C LEU A 101 15.30 -27.25 39.29
N LEU A 102 15.54 -27.26 37.98
CA LEU A 102 16.22 -28.37 37.33
C LEU A 102 17.64 -28.56 37.89
N LYS A 103 18.39 -27.47 38.10
CA LYS A 103 19.75 -27.52 38.66
C LYS A 103 19.77 -28.06 40.09
N ALA A 104 18.86 -27.59 40.95
CA ALA A 104 18.75 -28.00 42.34
C ALA A 104 18.36 -29.47 42.47
N TRP A 105 17.38 -29.92 41.69
CA TRP A 105 16.82 -31.27 41.81
C TRP A 105 17.48 -32.32 40.91
N ARG A 106 18.47 -31.96 40.08
CA ARG A 106 19.10 -32.89 39.09
C ARG A 106 19.68 -34.18 39.70
N LYS A 107 20.19 -34.12 40.94
CA LYS A 107 20.83 -35.26 41.62
C LYS A 107 19.97 -35.92 42.70
N VAL A 108 19.00 -35.18 43.25
CA VAL A 108 18.23 -35.56 44.45
C VAL A 108 16.78 -35.89 44.12
N GLY A 109 16.26 -35.35 43.02
CA GLY A 109 14.87 -35.51 42.62
C GLY A 109 14.52 -36.86 42.03
N HIS A 110 13.31 -37.35 42.30
CA HIS A 110 12.75 -38.49 41.57
C HIS A 110 12.21 -38.04 40.21
N ARG A 111 12.90 -38.44 39.12
CA ARG A 111 12.52 -38.14 37.72
C ARG A 111 12.24 -36.64 37.45
N PRO A 112 13.14 -35.71 37.83
CA PRO A 112 12.90 -34.27 37.76
C PRO A 112 12.63 -33.78 36.33
N TYR A 113 13.38 -34.31 35.35
CA TYR A 113 13.23 -33.96 33.94
C TYR A 113 11.82 -34.28 33.41
N ARG A 114 11.26 -35.45 33.71
CA ARG A 114 9.91 -35.81 33.22
C ARG A 114 8.81 -34.90 33.77
N ARG A 115 9.00 -34.31 34.95
CA ARG A 115 7.99 -33.50 35.65
C ARG A 115 8.08 -31.99 35.35
N LEU A 116 9.27 -31.49 35.01
CA LEU A 116 9.53 -30.07 34.75
C LEU A 116 9.66 -29.76 33.26
N LEU A 117 10.27 -30.65 32.47
CA LEU A 117 10.60 -30.40 31.06
C LEU A 117 9.38 -30.12 30.16
N PRO A 118 8.19 -30.73 30.35
CA PRO A 118 7.00 -30.34 29.56
C PRO A 118 6.60 -28.88 29.75
N VAL A 119 6.64 -28.38 31.00
CA VAL A 119 6.32 -26.99 31.32
C VAL A 119 7.42 -26.05 30.82
N THR A 120 8.69 -26.45 30.97
CA THR A 120 9.84 -25.70 30.44
C THR A 120 9.75 -25.55 28.92
N LEU A 121 9.47 -26.64 28.19
CA LEU A 121 9.31 -26.61 26.72
C LEU A 121 8.16 -25.69 26.31
N PHE A 122 7.02 -25.76 27.00
CA PHE A 122 5.90 -24.85 26.77
C PHE A 122 6.29 -23.37 27.00
N THR A 123 7.05 -23.11 28.06
CA THR A 123 7.55 -21.76 28.38
C THR A 123 8.47 -21.23 27.29
N VAL A 124 9.43 -22.05 26.83
CA VAL A 124 10.36 -21.69 25.74
C VAL A 124 9.58 -21.43 24.46
N LEU A 125 8.65 -22.33 24.09
CA LEU A 125 7.84 -22.20 22.89
C LEU A 125 7.06 -20.88 22.89
N LEU A 126 6.38 -20.56 23.99
CA LEU A 126 5.63 -19.31 24.11
C LEU A 126 6.55 -18.08 24.06
N ALA A 127 7.65 -18.08 24.81
CA ALA A 127 8.59 -16.96 24.85
C ALA A 127 9.16 -16.66 23.45
N VAL A 128 9.62 -17.70 22.75
CA VAL A 128 10.16 -17.57 21.38
C VAL A 128 9.07 -17.10 20.41
N SER A 129 7.88 -17.71 20.46
CA SER A 129 6.79 -17.39 19.53
C SER A 129 6.30 -15.94 19.68
N PHE A 130 6.11 -15.46 20.90
CA PHE A 130 5.64 -14.09 21.13
C PHE A 130 6.73 -13.04 20.91
N THR A 131 8.00 -13.37 21.18
CA THR A 131 9.12 -12.50 20.82
C THR A 131 9.22 -12.35 19.30
N ALA A 132 9.12 -13.46 18.56
CA ALA A 132 9.10 -13.45 17.10
C ALA A 132 7.89 -12.67 16.55
N ALA A 133 6.69 -12.88 17.11
CA ALA A 133 5.48 -12.16 16.71
C ALA A 133 5.59 -10.64 16.97
N SER A 134 6.18 -10.24 18.09
CA SER A 134 6.41 -8.83 18.44
C SER A 134 7.38 -8.17 17.45
N LEU A 135 8.49 -8.84 17.11
CA LEU A 135 9.46 -8.35 16.11
C LEU A 135 8.85 -8.27 14.70
N LEU A 136 8.01 -9.24 14.33
CA LEU A 136 7.34 -9.27 13.05
C LEU A 136 6.10 -8.37 12.98
N SER A 137 5.76 -7.61 14.02
CA SER A 137 4.62 -6.67 14.01
C SER A 137 4.71 -5.63 12.88
N SER A 138 5.92 -5.22 12.50
CA SER A 138 6.16 -4.35 11.34
C SER A 138 5.70 -4.95 10.01
N ARG A 139 5.57 -6.29 9.92
CA ARG A 139 5.01 -6.98 8.76
C ARG A 139 3.52 -6.69 8.57
N ILE A 140 2.79 -6.32 9.62
CA ILE A 140 1.38 -5.91 9.52
C ILE A 140 1.24 -4.64 8.66
N ALA A 141 2.25 -3.77 8.67
CA ALA A 141 2.31 -2.59 7.81
C ALA A 141 2.74 -2.96 6.38
N SER A 142 3.87 -3.66 6.23
CA SER A 142 4.40 -4.00 4.89
C SER A 142 3.49 -4.96 4.11
N ALA A 143 2.65 -5.74 4.79
CA ALA A 143 1.69 -6.63 4.14
C ALA A 143 0.75 -5.90 3.19
N MET A 144 0.40 -4.63 3.43
CA MET A 144 -0.57 -3.89 2.62
C MET A 144 0.02 -3.21 1.38
N GLY A 145 1.35 -3.17 1.23
CA GLY A 145 2.03 -2.51 0.12
C GLY A 145 2.03 -0.98 0.20
N GLN A 146 2.49 -0.33 -0.87
CA GLN A 146 2.70 1.13 -0.94
C GLN A 146 1.60 1.87 -1.72
N GLU A 147 0.54 1.17 -2.12
CA GLU A 147 -0.61 1.79 -2.77
C GLU A 147 -1.38 2.63 -1.75
N VAL A 148 -1.59 3.90 -2.05
CA VAL A 148 -2.37 4.81 -1.21
C VAL A 148 -3.52 5.40 -2.02
N LEU A 149 -4.60 5.74 -1.33
CA LEU A 149 -5.73 6.45 -1.90
C LEU A 149 -5.46 7.95 -1.90
N ILE A 150 -5.82 8.65 -2.98
CA ILE A 150 -5.76 10.12 -3.05
C ILE A 150 -7.14 10.73 -2.94
N ARG A 151 -7.20 11.89 -2.30
CA ARG A 151 -8.43 12.66 -2.12
C ARG A 151 -8.11 14.14 -2.09
N GLY A 152 -8.58 14.88 -3.08
CA GLY A 152 -8.39 16.32 -3.17
C GLY A 152 -9.64 17.05 -3.63
N ASN A 153 -9.44 18.18 -4.31
CA ASN A 153 -10.51 18.97 -4.93
C ASN A 153 -10.95 18.30 -6.23
N CYS A 154 -11.50 17.11 -6.07
CA CYS A 154 -11.97 16.26 -7.15
C CYS A 154 -12.82 17.04 -8.17
N GLY A 155 -12.53 16.82 -9.45
CA GLY A 155 -13.28 17.38 -10.58
C GLY A 155 -12.69 16.93 -11.91
N VAL A 156 -13.25 17.43 -13.00
CA VAL A 156 -12.79 17.12 -14.36
C VAL A 156 -12.36 18.41 -15.03
N ASN A 157 -11.33 18.37 -15.88
CA ASN A 157 -11.04 19.48 -16.79
C ASN A 157 -12.27 19.80 -17.64
N ILE A 158 -12.66 21.07 -17.71
CA ILE A 158 -13.81 21.54 -18.49
C ILE A 158 -13.78 21.10 -19.97
N LEU A 159 -12.59 20.95 -20.57
CA LEU A 159 -12.46 20.42 -21.94
C LEU A 159 -12.91 18.95 -22.04
N GLY A 160 -12.73 18.16 -20.98
CA GLY A 160 -13.21 16.78 -20.91
C GLY A 160 -14.74 16.68 -20.93
N HIS A 161 -15.44 17.62 -20.27
CA HIS A 161 -16.91 17.70 -20.33
C HIS A 161 -17.41 18.03 -21.74
N TYR A 162 -16.74 18.95 -22.42
CA TYR A 162 -17.07 19.33 -23.79
C TYR A 162 -16.84 18.16 -24.77
N ILE A 163 -15.69 17.51 -24.71
CA ILE A 163 -15.36 16.38 -25.59
C ILE A 163 -16.31 15.19 -25.36
N ALA A 164 -16.73 14.94 -24.12
CA ALA A 164 -17.73 13.92 -23.81
C ALA A 164 -19.17 14.30 -24.18
N GLY A 165 -19.40 15.48 -24.77
CA GLY A 165 -20.71 15.95 -25.21
C GLY A 165 -21.69 16.24 -24.06
N GLN A 166 -21.17 16.47 -22.85
CA GLN A 166 -21.99 16.75 -21.66
C GLN A 166 -22.29 18.25 -21.50
N ASP A 167 -21.36 19.13 -21.89
CA ASP A 167 -21.58 20.59 -21.86
C ASP A 167 -21.80 21.17 -23.26
N LYS A 168 -22.97 21.79 -23.45
CA LYS A 168 -23.36 22.47 -24.70
C LYS A 168 -22.88 23.93 -24.77
N ASN A 169 -22.16 24.43 -23.77
CA ASN A 169 -21.91 25.86 -23.63
C ASN A 169 -20.45 26.24 -23.97
N PRO A 170 -20.19 26.91 -25.11
CA PRO A 170 -18.84 27.31 -25.55
C PRO A 170 -18.28 28.53 -24.82
N ALA A 171 -18.94 29.03 -23.76
CA ALA A 171 -18.59 30.28 -23.07
C ALA A 171 -17.18 30.28 -22.41
N VAL A 172 -16.50 29.12 -22.38
CA VAL A 172 -15.15 28.98 -21.82
C VAL A 172 -14.09 29.53 -22.77
N GLU A 173 -14.21 29.32 -24.08
CA GLU A 173 -13.22 29.78 -25.07
C GLU A 173 -13.22 31.31 -25.26
N THR A 174 -14.35 31.96 -24.96
CA THR A 174 -14.49 33.42 -25.03
C THR A 174 -13.95 34.16 -23.81
N ASN A 175 -13.58 33.45 -22.74
CA ASN A 175 -12.98 34.06 -21.56
C ASN A 175 -11.47 34.25 -21.77
N PRO A 176 -10.90 35.47 -21.67
CA PRO A 176 -9.45 35.69 -21.77
C PRO A 176 -8.62 34.78 -20.86
N GLU A 177 -9.17 34.39 -19.70
CA GLU A 177 -8.53 33.50 -18.73
C GLU A 177 -8.30 32.08 -19.27
N PHE A 178 -9.02 31.66 -20.32
CA PHE A 178 -8.73 30.43 -21.05
C PHE A 178 -7.29 30.44 -21.59
N PHE A 179 -6.92 31.56 -22.24
CA PHE A 179 -5.59 31.71 -22.84
C PHE A 179 -4.50 32.06 -21.83
N THR A 180 -4.83 32.73 -20.73
CA THR A 180 -3.83 33.18 -19.74
C THR A 180 -3.64 32.22 -18.56
N VAL A 181 -4.60 31.34 -18.26
CA VAL A 181 -4.55 30.43 -17.11
C VAL A 181 -4.61 28.96 -17.54
N LEU A 182 -5.67 28.55 -18.26
CA LEU A 182 -5.88 27.14 -18.59
C LEU A 182 -4.86 26.62 -19.61
N LEU A 183 -4.66 27.32 -20.74
CA LEU A 183 -3.73 26.86 -21.78
C LEU A 183 -2.27 26.72 -21.26
N PRO A 184 -1.69 27.69 -20.52
CA PRO A 184 -0.37 27.51 -19.93
C PRO A 184 -0.30 26.31 -18.98
N PHE A 185 -1.33 26.08 -18.16
CA PHE A 185 -1.40 24.91 -17.28
C PHE A 185 -1.38 23.60 -18.09
N LEU A 186 -2.20 23.48 -19.13
CA LEU A 186 -2.24 22.29 -19.98
C LEU A 186 -0.91 22.06 -20.69
N SER A 187 -0.28 23.14 -21.17
CA SER A 187 1.05 23.07 -21.79
C SER A 187 2.11 22.54 -20.82
N GLN A 188 2.14 23.06 -19.58
CA GLN A 188 3.03 22.56 -18.54
C GLN A 188 2.78 21.08 -18.22
N ARG A 189 1.51 20.64 -18.16
CA ARG A 189 1.17 19.22 -17.96
C ARG A 189 1.68 18.33 -19.09
N LEU A 190 1.47 18.72 -20.35
CA LEU A 190 1.97 17.97 -21.51
C LEU A 190 3.51 17.89 -21.53
N ILE A 191 4.21 18.96 -21.16
CA ILE A 191 5.67 18.95 -20.97
C ILE A 191 6.06 17.92 -19.91
N SER A 192 5.40 17.93 -18.75
CA SER A 192 5.66 16.97 -17.67
C SER A 192 5.41 15.52 -18.07
N PHE A 193 4.33 15.24 -18.82
CA PHE A 193 4.04 13.90 -19.31
C PHE A 193 5.06 13.42 -20.34
N SER A 194 5.46 14.29 -21.26
CA SER A 194 6.52 14.00 -22.23
C SER A 194 7.86 13.69 -21.54
N ASN A 195 8.25 14.50 -20.54
CA ASN A 195 9.48 14.28 -19.78
C ASN A 195 9.45 12.97 -18.97
N TYR A 196 8.30 12.63 -18.39
CA TYR A 196 8.12 11.35 -17.71
C TYR A 196 8.23 10.18 -18.70
N ALA A 197 7.62 10.28 -19.88
CA ALA A 197 7.75 9.25 -20.92
C ALA A 197 9.22 9.04 -21.34
N LEU A 198 9.95 10.12 -21.63
CA LEU A 198 11.39 10.05 -21.94
C LEU A 198 12.19 9.33 -20.84
N SER A 199 11.88 9.64 -19.58
CA SER A 199 12.61 9.09 -18.43
C SER A 199 12.25 7.63 -18.13
N CYS A 200 10.96 7.29 -18.21
CA CYS A 200 10.40 6.06 -17.64
C CYS A 200 10.04 4.98 -18.68
N TYR A 201 9.94 5.34 -19.96
CA TYR A 201 9.73 4.39 -21.05
C TYR A 201 11.01 4.08 -21.82
N SER A 202 12.12 4.79 -21.57
CA SER A 202 13.42 4.42 -22.13
C SER A 202 13.92 3.10 -21.53
N ASN A 203 14.67 2.32 -22.32
CA ASN A 203 15.27 1.04 -21.89
C ASN A 203 16.38 1.20 -20.82
N ASN A 204 16.61 2.41 -20.31
CA ASN A 204 17.60 2.66 -19.29
C ASN A 204 17.06 2.26 -17.92
N ASN A 205 17.82 1.46 -17.16
CA ASN A 205 17.48 0.98 -15.82
C ASN A 205 17.27 2.07 -14.74
N ASN A 206 17.24 3.35 -15.11
CA ASN A 206 17.05 4.45 -14.18
C ASN A 206 15.55 4.66 -13.90
N THR A 207 14.98 3.84 -13.01
CA THR A 207 13.57 3.91 -12.60
C THR A 207 13.31 4.97 -11.52
N ARG A 208 14.31 5.80 -11.17
CA ARG A 208 14.18 6.81 -10.10
C ARG A 208 13.14 7.86 -10.50
N GLY A 209 12.07 7.95 -9.70
CA GLY A 209 10.97 8.89 -9.91
C GLY A 209 9.86 8.39 -10.83
N CYS A 210 9.96 7.16 -11.35
CA CYS A 210 8.89 6.53 -12.13
C CYS A 210 7.81 5.87 -11.25
N ASN A 211 7.85 6.04 -9.93
CA ASN A 211 6.91 5.42 -8.98
C ASN A 211 5.76 6.34 -8.57
N THR A 212 5.33 7.25 -9.45
CA THR A 212 4.22 8.17 -9.16
C THR A 212 2.85 7.54 -9.41
N PHE A 213 2.69 6.75 -10.47
CA PHE A 213 1.43 6.09 -10.82
C PHE A 213 1.37 4.66 -10.28
N SER A 214 0.19 4.02 -10.35
CA SER A 214 0.03 2.60 -9.98
C SER A 214 0.95 1.66 -10.78
N LYS A 215 1.25 2.01 -12.04
CA LYS A 215 2.29 1.37 -12.84
C LYS A 215 3.25 2.41 -13.40
N PRO A 216 4.57 2.19 -13.32
CA PRO A 216 5.57 3.11 -13.91
C PRO A 216 5.45 3.27 -15.43
N ARG A 217 5.03 2.21 -16.10
CA ARG A 217 4.81 2.18 -17.55
C ARG A 217 3.58 1.34 -17.86
N LEU A 218 2.78 1.82 -18.80
CA LEU A 218 1.70 1.06 -19.40
C LEU A 218 2.26 0.21 -20.54
N PRO A 219 1.87 -1.07 -20.63
CA PRO A 219 2.36 -1.94 -21.69
C PRO A 219 1.78 -1.54 -23.05
N PHE A 220 2.60 -1.67 -24.09
CA PHE A 220 2.16 -1.69 -25.48
C PHE A 220 3.15 -2.53 -26.30
N SER A 221 2.68 -3.08 -27.41
CA SER A 221 3.51 -3.74 -28.43
C SER A 221 3.79 -2.79 -29.58
N SER A 222 5.00 -2.87 -30.13
CA SER A 222 5.42 -2.15 -31.33
C SER A 222 5.66 -3.13 -32.47
N ASN A 223 5.03 -2.88 -33.62
CA ASN A 223 5.30 -3.55 -34.89
C ASN A 223 5.80 -2.51 -35.90
N SER A 224 7.12 -2.44 -36.07
CA SER A 224 7.82 -1.52 -36.97
C SER A 224 7.85 -1.97 -38.44
N ASN A 225 7.24 -3.13 -38.76
CA ASN A 225 7.11 -3.63 -40.13
C ASN A 225 5.64 -3.80 -40.51
N ALA A 226 4.78 -2.88 -40.08
CA ALA A 226 3.36 -2.89 -40.37
C ALA A 226 3.08 -2.49 -41.84
N SER A 227 1.92 -2.91 -42.35
CA SER A 227 1.43 -2.50 -43.66
C SER A 227 0.97 -1.04 -43.66
N CYS A 228 0.71 -0.44 -44.83
CA CYS A 228 0.14 0.90 -44.90
C CYS A 228 -1.23 0.98 -44.15
N PRO A 229 -1.47 1.96 -43.27
CA PRO A 229 -2.78 2.19 -42.61
C PRO A 229 -3.86 2.75 -43.55
N PHE A 230 -3.44 3.34 -44.66
CA PHE A 230 -4.28 4.01 -45.65
C PHE A 230 -4.37 3.15 -46.93
N SER A 231 -4.87 3.74 -48.03
CA SER A 231 -4.74 3.09 -49.34
C SER A 231 -3.26 2.90 -49.72
N GLY A 232 -2.95 1.79 -50.38
CA GLY A 232 -1.55 1.34 -50.58
C GLY A 232 -0.66 2.34 -51.31
N GLU A 233 -1.24 3.19 -52.17
CA GLU A 233 -0.51 4.21 -52.94
C GLU A 233 -0.17 5.47 -52.13
N MET A 234 -0.79 5.67 -50.96
CA MET A 234 -0.56 6.88 -50.16
C MET A 234 0.70 6.80 -49.30
N CYS A 235 1.14 5.60 -48.93
CA CYS A 235 2.32 5.42 -48.09
C CYS A 235 3.59 5.36 -48.96
N ARG A 236 4.69 5.96 -48.50
CA ARG A 236 5.99 5.86 -49.20
C ARG A 236 6.49 4.43 -49.33
N ARG A 237 6.08 3.54 -48.43
CA ARG A 237 6.40 2.12 -48.42
C ARG A 237 5.16 1.28 -48.12
N SER A 238 5.08 0.11 -48.76
CA SER A 238 4.03 -0.88 -48.51
C SER A 238 4.12 -1.49 -47.11
N ASP A 239 5.34 -1.65 -46.62
CA ASP A 239 5.76 -2.23 -45.34
C ASP A 239 6.82 -1.33 -44.66
N GLY A 240 7.29 -1.70 -43.47
CA GLY A 240 8.14 -0.81 -42.68
C GLY A 240 7.40 0.37 -42.03
N ASN A 241 6.07 0.31 -41.95
CA ASN A 241 5.23 1.26 -41.21
C ASN A 241 5.11 0.85 -39.74
N LEU A 242 4.50 1.69 -38.91
CA LEU A 242 4.48 1.50 -37.45
C LEU A 242 3.07 1.29 -36.91
N LEU A 243 2.83 0.13 -36.32
CA LEU A 243 1.62 -0.15 -35.55
C LEU A 243 1.96 -0.32 -34.06
N LEU A 244 1.41 0.57 -33.23
CA LEU A 244 1.48 0.50 -31.78
C LEU A 244 0.13 0.07 -31.23
N ASP A 245 0.13 -0.88 -30.30
CA ASP A 245 -1.09 -1.42 -29.68
C ASP A 245 -0.89 -1.65 -28.18
N THR A 246 -1.72 -1.02 -27.36
CA THR A 246 -1.67 -1.18 -25.90
C THR A 246 -2.09 -2.58 -25.43
N GLY A 247 -2.77 -3.34 -26.28
CA GLY A 247 -3.62 -4.43 -25.82
C GLY A 247 -4.70 -3.88 -24.87
N TYR A 248 -5.19 -4.73 -23.97
CA TYR A 248 -6.25 -4.35 -23.02
C TYR A 248 -5.66 -3.85 -21.70
N LEU A 249 -5.75 -2.55 -21.46
CA LEU A 249 -5.39 -1.87 -20.21
C LEU A 249 -6.58 -1.88 -19.25
N ASN A 250 -6.37 -2.36 -18.03
CA ASN A 250 -7.41 -2.45 -17.01
C ASN A 250 -7.52 -1.15 -16.19
N SER A 251 -8.73 -0.60 -16.07
CA SER A 251 -8.94 0.65 -15.35
C SER A 251 -8.46 0.64 -13.90
N HIS A 252 -8.51 -0.51 -13.24
CA HIS A 252 -8.07 -0.67 -11.86
C HIS A 252 -6.56 -0.81 -11.69
N PHE A 253 -5.94 -1.68 -12.50
CA PHE A 253 -4.54 -2.04 -12.33
C PHE A 253 -3.58 -1.13 -13.08
N ASP A 254 -4.00 -0.58 -14.23
CA ASP A 254 -3.16 0.24 -15.10
C ASP A 254 -3.34 1.73 -14.82
N PHE A 255 -4.59 2.18 -14.67
CA PHE A 255 -4.91 3.59 -14.40
C PHE A 255 -5.05 3.93 -12.91
N GLY A 256 -5.09 2.93 -12.03
CA GLY A 256 -5.21 3.14 -10.58
C GLY A 256 -6.62 3.47 -10.08
N MET A 257 -7.66 3.29 -10.92
CA MET A 257 -9.05 3.58 -10.54
C MET A 257 -9.57 2.47 -9.61
N ASN A 258 -9.61 2.74 -8.30
CA ASN A 258 -9.99 1.77 -7.27
C ASN A 258 -11.46 1.35 -7.43
N ALA A 259 -11.69 0.14 -7.92
CA ALA A 259 -13.01 -0.33 -8.27
C ALA A 259 -13.17 -1.83 -8.02
N ARG A 260 -14.40 -2.24 -7.70
CA ARG A 260 -14.78 -3.66 -7.60
C ARG A 260 -14.64 -4.34 -8.96
N PRO A 261 -14.42 -5.67 -9.02
CA PRO A 261 -14.33 -6.39 -10.30
C PRO A 261 -15.50 -6.11 -11.26
N GLU A 262 -16.72 -6.05 -10.73
CA GLU A 262 -17.95 -5.78 -11.47
C GLU A 262 -18.08 -4.35 -12.04
N GLU A 263 -17.26 -3.40 -11.57
CA GLU A 263 -17.28 -2.00 -12.00
C GLU A 263 -16.11 -1.66 -12.95
N ARG A 264 -15.21 -2.60 -13.20
CA ARG A 264 -14.00 -2.38 -14.02
C ARG A 264 -14.33 -2.39 -15.51
N PHE A 265 -13.48 -1.73 -16.27
CA PHE A 265 -13.47 -1.79 -17.73
C PHE A 265 -12.04 -1.94 -18.23
N LEU A 266 -11.92 -2.37 -19.47
CA LEU A 266 -10.68 -2.46 -20.22
C LEU A 266 -10.69 -1.40 -21.32
N TYR A 267 -9.54 -0.80 -21.58
CA TYR A 267 -9.32 0.18 -22.63
C TYR A 267 -8.21 -0.32 -23.55
N ARG A 268 -8.41 -0.22 -24.86
CA ARG A 268 -7.39 -0.50 -25.87
C ARG A 268 -7.29 0.67 -26.82
N ARG A 269 -6.05 1.02 -27.16
CA ARG A 269 -5.70 2.05 -28.13
C ARG A 269 -4.71 1.49 -29.13
N THR A 270 -4.96 1.75 -30.41
CA THR A 270 -3.99 1.50 -31.47
C THR A 270 -3.57 2.82 -32.11
N THR A 271 -2.33 2.89 -32.58
CA THR A 271 -1.78 4.02 -33.32
C THR A 271 -1.00 3.46 -34.50
N HIS A 272 -1.53 3.65 -35.71
CA HIS A 272 -0.96 3.12 -36.93
C HIS A 272 -0.51 4.27 -37.84
N CYS A 273 0.80 4.42 -38.03
CA CYS A 273 1.39 5.56 -38.71
C CYS A 273 2.27 5.15 -39.89
N ALA A 274 2.31 5.99 -40.91
CA ALA A 274 3.13 5.80 -42.10
C ALA A 274 3.52 7.15 -42.74
N PRO A 275 4.79 7.33 -43.17
CA PRO A 275 5.20 8.44 -44.02
C PRO A 275 4.45 8.39 -45.36
N LEU A 276 3.91 9.52 -45.79
CA LEU A 276 3.06 9.62 -46.98
C LEU A 276 3.82 10.14 -48.21
N VAL A 277 3.35 9.74 -49.38
CA VAL A 277 3.82 10.24 -50.68
C VAL A 277 3.29 11.66 -50.87
N THR A 278 4.19 12.61 -51.14
CA THR A 278 3.80 14.01 -51.39
C THR A 278 3.74 14.38 -52.88
N ASP A 279 4.41 13.60 -53.73
CA ASP A 279 4.37 13.80 -55.17
C ASP A 279 2.95 13.60 -55.70
N GLY A 280 2.48 14.53 -56.53
CA GLY A 280 1.08 14.58 -56.97
C GLY A 280 0.10 15.20 -55.97
N TYR A 281 0.53 15.45 -54.73
CA TYR A 281 -0.27 16.08 -53.68
C TYR A 281 0.29 17.43 -53.22
N LYS A 282 1.27 17.99 -53.92
CA LYS A 282 1.87 19.30 -53.63
C LYS A 282 1.74 20.25 -54.80
N ASN A 283 1.41 21.51 -54.52
CA ASN A 283 1.29 22.58 -55.50
C ASN A 283 2.11 23.79 -55.04
N LEU A 284 2.86 24.40 -55.97
CA LEU A 284 3.55 25.66 -55.72
C LEU A 284 2.56 26.81 -55.95
N VAL A 285 2.32 27.59 -54.92
CA VAL A 285 1.37 28.72 -54.94
C VAL A 285 2.11 29.98 -54.50
N ASN A 286 2.05 31.03 -55.31
CA ASN A 286 2.56 32.34 -54.92
C ASN A 286 1.43 33.12 -54.23
N ILE A 287 1.61 33.45 -52.96
CA ILE A 287 0.67 34.30 -52.23
C ILE A 287 1.23 35.72 -52.28
N SER A 288 0.43 36.65 -52.79
CA SER A 288 0.75 38.08 -52.76
C SER A 288 0.14 38.69 -51.51
N GLU A 289 0.99 39.14 -50.58
CA GLU A 289 0.56 39.91 -49.41
C GLU A 289 1.30 41.25 -49.38
N SER A 290 0.54 42.34 -49.39
CA SER A 290 1.09 43.71 -49.36
C SER A 290 2.12 44.02 -50.46
N GLY A 291 1.97 43.41 -51.64
CA GLY A 291 2.85 43.61 -52.80
C GLY A 291 4.14 42.77 -52.77
N VAL A 292 4.33 41.91 -51.78
CA VAL A 292 5.40 40.90 -51.74
C VAL A 292 4.82 39.56 -52.17
N GLU A 293 5.35 38.98 -53.24
CA GLU A 293 5.04 37.60 -53.63
C GLU A 293 5.94 36.64 -52.85
N THR A 294 5.33 35.84 -51.98
CA THR A 294 6.01 34.78 -51.25
C THR A 294 5.59 33.42 -51.83
N PRO A 295 6.55 32.59 -52.28
CA PRO A 295 6.23 31.24 -52.75
C PRO A 295 5.91 30.33 -51.56
N TYR A 296 4.80 29.63 -51.64
CA TYR A 296 4.35 28.60 -50.71
C TYR A 296 4.23 27.24 -51.41
N VAL A 297 4.40 26.18 -50.65
CA VAL A 297 4.04 24.83 -51.08
C VAL A 297 2.75 24.45 -50.36
N GLU A 298 1.67 24.30 -51.12
CA GLU A 298 0.39 23.79 -50.67
C GLU A 298 0.38 22.26 -50.75
N TYR A 299 -0.18 21.60 -49.74
CA TYR A 299 -0.36 20.15 -49.72
C TYR A 299 -1.85 19.79 -49.75
N SER A 300 -2.29 19.18 -50.85
CA SER A 300 -3.70 18.91 -51.18
C SER A 300 -4.17 17.55 -50.67
N TYR A 301 -4.09 17.32 -49.36
CA TYR A 301 -4.68 16.12 -48.71
C TYR A 301 -6.12 16.35 -48.21
N ASP A 302 -6.67 17.54 -48.44
CA ASP A 302 -8.04 17.93 -48.06
C ASP A 302 -8.93 18.12 -49.31
N ARG A 303 -10.20 17.69 -49.21
CA ARG A 303 -11.22 17.82 -50.26
C ARG A 303 -11.93 19.19 -50.30
N HIS A 304 -11.96 19.96 -49.21
CA HIS A 304 -12.92 21.07 -49.03
C HIS A 304 -12.35 22.41 -48.53
N LEU A 305 -11.03 22.59 -48.42
CA LEU A 305 -10.43 23.88 -48.06
C LEU A 305 -9.91 24.66 -49.28
N PRO A 306 -10.68 25.62 -49.84
CA PRO A 306 -10.09 26.68 -50.65
C PRO A 306 -9.32 27.66 -49.75
N LEU A 307 -8.02 27.79 -50.00
CA LEU A 307 -7.03 28.58 -49.24
C LEU A 307 -7.24 30.11 -49.17
N SER A 308 -8.43 30.64 -49.42
CA SER A 308 -8.65 32.09 -49.23
C SER A 308 -8.78 32.49 -47.75
N GLU A 309 -9.01 31.56 -46.82
CA GLU A 309 -9.31 31.89 -45.41
C GLU A 309 -8.24 31.46 -44.37
N SER A 310 -7.30 30.55 -44.67
CA SER A 310 -6.24 30.16 -43.71
C SER A 310 -4.85 30.65 -44.14
N LYS A 311 -4.55 31.93 -43.89
CA LYS A 311 -3.21 32.53 -44.11
C LYS A 311 -2.13 32.09 -43.09
N GLY A 312 -2.30 30.92 -42.46
CA GLY A 312 -1.38 30.44 -41.42
C GLY A 312 -0.48 29.31 -41.91
N ASN A 313 0.78 29.28 -41.48
CA ASN A 313 1.65 28.11 -41.60
C ASN A 313 1.10 26.98 -40.71
N VAL A 314 0.21 26.15 -41.25
CA VAL A 314 -0.34 25.00 -40.53
C VAL A 314 0.69 23.88 -40.52
N THR A 315 1.20 23.52 -39.35
CA THR A 315 2.19 22.44 -39.18
C THR A 315 1.58 21.04 -39.05
N TYR A 316 0.27 20.93 -38.80
CA TYR A 316 -0.44 19.65 -38.71
C TYR A 316 -1.95 19.86 -38.86
N THR A 317 -2.67 18.81 -39.26
CA THR A 317 -4.13 18.83 -39.37
C THR A 317 -4.73 17.48 -38.98
N TYR A 318 -6.00 17.44 -38.55
CA TYR A 318 -6.64 16.19 -38.11
C TYR A 318 -8.14 16.17 -38.35
N ALA A 319 -8.66 14.96 -38.60
CA ALA A 319 -10.07 14.67 -38.79
C ALA A 319 -10.49 13.60 -37.77
N ASN A 320 -11.66 13.83 -37.17
CA ASN A 320 -12.26 12.88 -36.24
C ASN A 320 -13.43 12.17 -36.89
N VAL A 321 -13.65 10.91 -36.51
CA VAL A 321 -14.76 10.10 -36.97
C VAL A 321 -15.90 10.12 -35.94
N ILE A 322 -17.13 10.33 -36.43
CA ILE A 322 -18.38 10.25 -35.66
C ILE A 322 -19.41 9.46 -36.47
N ASN A 323 -19.88 8.33 -35.93
CA ASN A 323 -20.80 7.41 -36.59
C ASN A 323 -20.35 6.99 -37.99
N GLY A 324 -19.06 6.68 -38.15
CA GLY A 324 -18.46 6.30 -39.42
C GLY A 324 -18.33 7.42 -40.45
N SER A 325 -18.64 8.67 -40.07
CA SER A 325 -18.52 9.86 -40.93
C SER A 325 -17.52 10.85 -40.34
N VAL A 326 -16.86 11.65 -41.19
CA VAL A 326 -15.97 12.73 -40.73
C VAL A 326 -16.82 13.84 -40.10
N ALA A 327 -16.44 14.28 -38.90
CA ALA A 327 -17.14 15.34 -38.18
C ALA A 327 -17.05 16.68 -38.96
N HIS A 328 -18.19 17.24 -39.34
CA HIS A 328 -18.30 18.42 -40.22
C HIS A 328 -17.75 19.74 -39.65
N ASN A 329 -17.45 19.80 -38.35
CA ASN A 329 -17.10 21.04 -37.64
C ASN A 329 -15.59 21.25 -37.43
N ARG A 330 -14.70 20.60 -38.19
CA ARG A 330 -13.23 20.76 -38.05
C ARG A 330 -12.51 20.91 -39.39
N ALA A 331 -11.36 21.58 -39.34
CA ALA A 331 -10.58 22.10 -40.46
C ALA A 331 -9.90 21.05 -41.37
N PHE A 332 -10.34 19.79 -41.40
CA PHE A 332 -9.76 18.76 -42.26
C PHE A 332 -10.79 17.77 -42.78
N THR A 333 -10.94 17.66 -44.11
CA THR A 333 -11.66 16.54 -44.74
C THR A 333 -10.71 15.70 -45.59
N PRO A 334 -10.31 14.50 -45.13
CA PRO A 334 -9.34 13.68 -45.84
C PRO A 334 -9.79 13.33 -47.27
N ILE A 335 -8.85 13.36 -48.22
CA ILE A 335 -9.03 12.73 -49.54
C ILE A 335 -9.28 11.23 -49.41
N GLU A 336 -9.88 10.62 -50.44
CA GLU A 336 -10.28 9.20 -50.44
C GLU A 336 -9.13 8.25 -50.07
N GLY A 337 -7.91 8.53 -50.55
CA GLY A 337 -6.75 7.68 -50.27
C GLY A 337 -6.33 7.63 -48.79
N VAL A 338 -6.60 8.70 -48.03
CA VAL A 338 -6.22 8.87 -46.60
C VAL A 338 -7.43 8.69 -45.68
N TYR A 339 -8.64 8.65 -46.24
CA TYR A 339 -9.88 8.53 -45.50
C TYR A 339 -9.99 7.19 -44.75
N ARG A 340 -10.44 7.27 -43.51
CA ARG A 340 -10.79 6.13 -42.65
C ARG A 340 -12.13 6.41 -41.98
N ASN A 341 -13.01 5.42 -41.99
CA ASN A 341 -14.32 5.50 -41.33
C ASN A 341 -14.34 4.83 -39.95
N ASP A 342 -13.21 4.28 -39.49
CA ASP A 342 -13.08 3.50 -38.26
C ASP A 342 -11.94 4.01 -37.36
N ALA A 343 -11.33 5.15 -37.69
CA ALA A 343 -10.16 5.70 -37.01
C ALA A 343 -10.11 7.22 -37.09
N ASP A 344 -9.62 7.89 -36.06
CA ASP A 344 -9.28 9.31 -36.14
C ASP A 344 -7.96 9.47 -36.89
N VAL A 345 -7.94 10.36 -37.89
CA VAL A 345 -6.79 10.56 -38.78
C VAL A 345 -6.10 11.87 -38.45
N THR A 346 -4.77 11.83 -38.38
CA THR A 346 -3.93 13.01 -38.14
C THR A 346 -2.79 13.03 -39.14
N LEU A 347 -2.57 14.18 -39.76
CA LEU A 347 -1.42 14.46 -40.64
C LEU A 347 -0.46 15.40 -39.92
N LEU A 348 0.81 15.01 -39.89
CA LEU A 348 1.90 15.72 -39.23
C LEU A 348 2.91 16.14 -40.30
N PHE A 349 3.21 17.43 -40.39
CA PHE A 349 4.12 17.97 -41.39
C PHE A 349 5.44 18.33 -40.70
N LEU A 350 6.52 17.69 -41.13
CA LEU A 350 7.87 18.03 -40.71
C LEU A 350 8.46 19.00 -41.72
N SER A 351 8.45 20.29 -41.38
CA SER A 351 9.09 21.32 -42.20
C SER A 351 10.61 21.21 -42.09
N SER A 352 11.30 21.12 -43.23
CA SER A 352 12.76 20.98 -43.26
C SER A 352 13.47 22.27 -42.84
N ASN A 353 12.84 23.45 -42.96
CA ASN A 353 13.33 24.74 -42.43
C ASN A 353 14.83 25.03 -42.65
N GLN A 354 15.39 24.58 -43.79
CA GLN A 354 16.83 24.66 -44.11
C GLN A 354 17.76 23.99 -43.08
N VAL A 355 17.25 23.03 -42.30
CA VAL A 355 18.07 22.15 -41.48
C VAL A 355 18.97 21.33 -42.40
N VAL A 356 20.26 21.32 -42.09
CA VAL A 356 21.29 20.68 -42.92
C VAL A 356 21.97 19.56 -42.16
N SER A 357 22.28 18.46 -42.84
CA SER A 357 23.04 17.35 -42.26
C SER A 357 24.40 17.20 -42.95
N PRO A 358 25.48 16.86 -42.22
CA PRO A 358 26.78 16.55 -42.83
C PRO A 358 26.80 15.16 -43.50
N ILE A 359 25.76 14.35 -43.31
CA ILE A 359 25.60 13.01 -43.89
C ILE A 359 24.21 12.88 -44.51
N GLU A 360 24.03 11.90 -45.40
CA GLU A 360 22.70 11.54 -45.92
C GLU A 360 21.83 10.96 -44.80
N ILE A 361 20.53 11.27 -44.85
CA ILE A 361 19.52 10.72 -43.92
C ILE A 361 18.52 9.91 -44.73
N ASN A 362 18.51 8.59 -44.52
CA ASN A 362 17.64 7.65 -45.24
C ASN A 362 16.29 7.40 -44.55
N ASP A 363 16.06 8.01 -43.39
CA ASP A 363 14.78 7.93 -42.68
C ASP A 363 13.65 8.47 -43.59
N PRO A 364 12.56 7.71 -43.82
CA PRO A 364 11.55 8.11 -44.81
C PRO A 364 10.74 9.35 -44.46
N TRP A 365 10.80 9.87 -43.22
CA TRP A 365 10.15 11.13 -42.85
C TRP A 365 11.18 12.25 -42.73
N TYR A 366 12.39 11.98 -42.25
CA TYR A 366 13.49 12.95 -42.15
C TYR A 366 14.38 13.04 -43.39
N SER A 367 13.96 12.43 -44.51
CA SER A 367 14.78 12.16 -45.68
C SER A 367 15.54 13.38 -46.20
N ALA A 368 16.87 13.29 -46.28
CA ALA A 368 17.75 14.38 -46.70
C ALA A 368 18.92 13.87 -47.56
N HIS A 369 18.80 14.07 -48.87
CA HIS A 369 19.78 13.66 -49.88
C HIS A 369 20.15 14.82 -50.83
N GLN A 370 19.46 15.96 -50.77
CA GLN A 370 19.71 17.08 -51.67
C GLN A 370 20.99 17.82 -51.30
N GLN A 371 21.98 17.83 -52.19
CA GLN A 371 23.17 18.66 -52.04
C GLN A 371 23.00 20.01 -52.71
N SER A 372 23.41 21.08 -52.02
CA SER A 372 23.50 22.41 -52.62
C SER A 372 24.91 22.67 -53.14
N SER A 373 25.04 22.89 -54.46
CA SER A 373 26.32 23.14 -55.12
C SER A 373 27.04 24.33 -54.51
N GLY A 374 28.22 24.08 -53.93
CA GLY A 374 29.07 25.11 -53.32
C GLY A 374 28.75 25.43 -51.85
N PHE A 375 27.66 24.89 -51.29
CA PHE A 375 27.40 25.00 -49.86
C PHE A 375 28.35 24.10 -49.08
N ARG A 376 29.09 24.67 -48.13
CA ARG A 376 29.99 23.93 -47.23
C ARG A 376 29.81 24.37 -45.79
N LEU A 377 29.56 23.42 -44.91
CA LEU A 377 29.57 23.64 -43.47
C LEU A 377 31.01 23.93 -43.04
N SER A 378 31.27 25.17 -42.61
CA SER A 378 32.60 25.64 -42.21
C SER A 378 32.65 25.85 -40.70
N PHE A 379 33.47 25.06 -40.01
CA PHE A 379 33.64 25.15 -38.56
C PHE A 379 34.92 25.94 -38.24
N THR A 380 34.78 27.23 -37.90
CA THR A 380 35.91 28.06 -37.48
C THR A 380 36.22 27.81 -35.99
N GLY A 381 37.45 27.39 -35.68
CA GLY A 381 37.90 27.07 -34.31
C GLY A 381 38.37 25.62 -34.09
N TRP A 382 38.03 24.69 -34.99
CA TRP A 382 38.43 23.28 -34.94
C TRP A 382 39.09 22.83 -36.26
N GLY A 383 40.18 23.50 -36.65
CA GLY A 383 41.04 23.05 -37.75
C GLY A 383 40.50 23.18 -39.18
N ASN A 384 39.72 24.23 -39.51
CA ASN A 384 39.19 24.50 -40.86
C ASN A 384 38.55 23.27 -41.54
N LEU A 385 37.69 22.56 -40.81
CA LEU A 385 36.90 21.47 -41.38
C LEU A 385 35.80 22.04 -42.30
N THR A 386 35.75 21.56 -43.53
CA THR A 386 34.66 21.82 -44.48
C THR A 386 33.99 20.52 -44.90
N LEU A 387 32.68 20.41 -44.64
CA LEU A 387 31.86 19.26 -45.02
C LEU A 387 30.80 19.69 -46.03
N GLY A 388 30.41 18.78 -46.93
CA GLY A 388 29.19 18.95 -47.73
C GLY A 388 27.96 18.97 -46.82
N GLY A 389 26.89 19.62 -47.28
CA GLY A 389 25.62 19.68 -46.57
C GLY A 389 24.51 19.04 -47.39
N TYR A 390 23.74 18.16 -46.77
CA TYR A 390 22.53 17.55 -47.31
C TYR A 390 21.31 18.26 -46.71
N PHE A 391 20.39 18.65 -47.58
CA PHE A 391 19.12 19.27 -47.24
C PHE A 391 17.99 18.26 -47.42
N GLY A 392 16.86 18.53 -46.75
CA GLY A 392 15.65 17.72 -46.85
C GLY A 392 15.17 17.57 -48.29
N ASP A 393 14.68 16.39 -48.63
CA ASP A 393 14.20 16.07 -49.99
C ASP A 393 12.92 16.81 -50.36
N GLU A 394 12.18 17.27 -49.35
CA GLU A 394 10.94 18.01 -49.50
C GLU A 394 10.94 19.24 -48.57
N THR A 395 10.15 20.25 -48.94
CA THR A 395 9.94 21.44 -48.09
C THR A 395 9.29 21.05 -46.77
N ALA A 396 8.29 20.18 -46.82
CA ALA A 396 7.75 19.48 -45.67
C ALA A 396 7.41 18.03 -46.03
N SER A 397 7.85 17.09 -45.20
CA SER A 397 7.48 15.68 -45.32
C SER A 397 6.26 15.36 -44.46
N VAL A 398 5.40 14.47 -44.93
CA VAL A 398 4.09 14.21 -44.30
C VAL A 398 4.06 12.84 -43.66
N LEU A 399 3.61 12.78 -42.41
CA LEU A 399 3.36 11.55 -41.67
C LEU A 399 1.86 11.46 -41.37
N GLY A 400 1.22 10.38 -41.79
CA GLY A 400 -0.18 10.11 -41.50
C GLY A 400 -0.33 9.07 -40.39
N CYS A 401 -1.21 9.33 -39.43
CA CYS A 401 -1.52 8.42 -38.33
C CYS A 401 -3.03 8.17 -38.22
N ALA A 402 -3.43 6.90 -38.18
CA ALA A 402 -4.78 6.43 -37.87
C ALA A 402 -4.82 5.89 -36.43
N LYS A 403 -5.69 6.47 -35.58
CA LYS A 403 -5.84 6.11 -34.16
C LYS A 403 -7.20 5.47 -33.94
N GLN A 404 -7.22 4.32 -33.26
CA GLN A 404 -8.46 3.62 -32.92
C GLN A 404 -8.53 3.31 -31.43
N TYR A 405 -9.76 3.25 -30.93
CA TYR A 405 -10.05 3.06 -29.53
C TYR A 405 -11.13 2.01 -29.34
N GLN A 406 -11.04 1.26 -28.24
CA GLN A 406 -11.99 0.22 -27.90
C GLN A 406 -12.14 0.15 -26.38
N ILE A 407 -13.39 -0.03 -25.93
CA ILE A 407 -13.70 -0.31 -24.53
C ILE A 407 -14.26 -1.72 -24.45
N CYS A 408 -13.86 -2.46 -23.41
CA CYS A 408 -14.48 -3.74 -23.08
C CYS A 408 -14.87 -3.82 -21.62
N TYR A 409 -15.91 -4.60 -21.33
CA TYR A 409 -16.18 -5.07 -19.98
C TYR A 409 -15.62 -6.49 -19.79
N PRO A 410 -14.82 -6.71 -18.72
CA PRO A 410 -14.21 -8.00 -18.47
C PRO A 410 -15.23 -9.02 -17.95
N ASP A 411 -14.98 -10.30 -18.24
CA ASP A 411 -15.68 -11.41 -17.59
C ASP A 411 -15.20 -11.62 -16.13
N LYS A 412 -15.71 -12.66 -15.46
CA LYS A 412 -15.32 -13.00 -14.08
C LYS A 412 -13.83 -13.38 -13.94
N SER A 413 -13.20 -13.83 -15.02
CA SER A 413 -11.78 -14.19 -15.08
C SER A 413 -10.90 -12.99 -15.42
N GLY A 414 -11.48 -11.83 -15.73
CA GLY A 414 -10.76 -10.62 -16.13
C GLY A 414 -10.47 -10.52 -17.63
N ASN A 415 -10.97 -11.45 -18.45
CA ASN A 415 -10.75 -11.46 -19.88
C ASN A 415 -11.74 -10.54 -20.61
N PRO A 416 -11.36 -9.94 -21.75
CA PRO A 416 -12.28 -9.14 -22.56
C PRO A 416 -13.42 -10.03 -23.08
N SER A 417 -14.67 -9.70 -22.76
CA SER A 417 -15.86 -10.45 -23.22
C SER A 417 -16.85 -9.59 -23.99
N ARG A 418 -17.18 -8.40 -23.47
CA ARG A 418 -18.12 -7.46 -24.10
C ARG A 418 -17.37 -6.22 -24.58
N CYS A 419 -16.90 -6.24 -25.82
CA CYS A 419 -16.09 -5.17 -26.41
C CYS A 419 -16.89 -4.38 -27.43
N SER A 420 -16.67 -3.06 -27.47
CA SER A 420 -17.10 -2.25 -28.59
C SER A 420 -16.30 -2.64 -29.84
N ARG A 421 -16.76 -2.23 -31.03
CA ARG A 421 -15.85 -2.18 -32.18
C ARG A 421 -14.72 -1.17 -31.92
N LEU A 422 -13.64 -1.29 -32.69
CA LEU A 422 -12.66 -0.21 -32.82
C LEU A 422 -13.34 0.98 -33.54
N GLY A 423 -13.04 2.18 -33.08
CA GLY A 423 -13.58 3.41 -33.64
C GLY A 423 -12.77 4.64 -33.27
N GLY A 424 -13.23 5.79 -33.75
CA GLY A 424 -12.67 7.10 -33.38
C GLY A 424 -12.95 7.45 -31.92
N LYS A 425 -12.18 8.39 -31.37
CA LYS A 425 -12.28 8.81 -29.96
C LYS A 425 -13.66 9.39 -29.64
N GLN A 426 -14.18 10.22 -30.54
CA GLN A 426 -15.45 10.90 -30.33
C GLN A 426 -16.64 9.92 -30.35
N GLU A 427 -16.46 8.74 -30.97
CA GLU A 427 -17.44 7.66 -30.95
C GLU A 427 -17.45 6.90 -29.62
N LEU A 428 -16.39 6.96 -28.80
CA LEU A 428 -16.28 6.14 -27.58
C LEU A 428 -17.52 6.26 -26.70
N TYR A 429 -18.02 7.48 -26.48
CA TYR A 429 -19.21 7.70 -25.66
C TYR A 429 -20.46 6.98 -26.20
N TRP A 430 -20.63 6.95 -27.52
CA TRP A 430 -21.74 6.27 -28.20
C TRP A 430 -21.51 4.75 -28.31
N LEU A 431 -20.26 4.33 -28.50
CA LEU A 431 -19.89 2.92 -28.52
C LEU A 431 -20.18 2.26 -27.17
N LEU A 432 -20.09 2.99 -26.05
CA LEU A 432 -20.50 2.49 -24.74
C LEU A 432 -21.99 2.14 -24.67
N THR A 433 -22.87 2.92 -25.29
CA THR A 433 -24.32 2.65 -25.20
C THR A 433 -24.74 1.43 -26.00
N SER A 434 -23.89 0.96 -26.93
CA SER A 434 -24.10 -0.26 -27.70
C SER A 434 -23.75 -1.56 -26.94
N LEU A 435 -23.08 -1.44 -25.79
CA LEU A 435 -22.68 -2.59 -24.98
C LEU A 435 -23.77 -2.92 -23.94
N GLU A 436 -23.73 -4.16 -23.46
CA GLU A 436 -24.48 -4.57 -22.26
C GLU A 436 -23.63 -4.29 -21.02
N GLN A 437 -24.09 -3.40 -20.15
CA GLN A 437 -23.39 -3.00 -18.92
C GLN A 437 -24.35 -2.66 -17.79
N SER A 438 -23.83 -2.70 -16.56
CA SER A 438 -24.50 -2.11 -15.41
C SER A 438 -24.36 -0.59 -15.38
N ASP A 439 -25.25 0.10 -14.65
CA ASP A 439 -25.15 1.54 -14.44
C ASP A 439 -23.81 1.94 -13.79
N ALA A 440 -23.29 1.10 -12.88
CA ALA A 440 -22.01 1.35 -12.22
C ALA A 440 -20.83 1.30 -13.20
N GLN A 441 -20.85 0.33 -14.12
CA GLN A 441 -19.88 0.23 -15.22
C GLN A 441 -19.97 1.43 -16.14
N LEU A 442 -21.18 1.77 -16.59
CA LEU A 442 -21.41 2.89 -17.49
C LEU A 442 -20.93 4.21 -16.90
N ASN A 443 -21.32 4.52 -15.66
CA ASN A 443 -20.97 5.77 -15.00
C ASN A 443 -19.47 5.89 -14.73
N ARG A 444 -18.81 4.79 -14.35
CA ARG A 444 -17.36 4.78 -14.18
C ARG A 444 -16.63 4.95 -15.49
N THR A 445 -17.03 4.27 -16.56
CA THR A 445 -16.40 4.44 -17.87
C THR A 445 -16.61 5.84 -18.43
N LYS A 446 -17.82 6.42 -18.29
CA LYS A 446 -18.09 7.83 -18.65
C LYS A 446 -17.19 8.79 -17.90
N TRP A 447 -17.06 8.63 -16.58
CA TRP A 447 -16.13 9.42 -15.78
C TRP A 447 -14.69 9.32 -16.29
N SER A 448 -14.21 8.11 -16.58
CA SER A 448 -12.86 7.91 -17.13
C SER A 448 -12.67 8.54 -18.51
N ILE A 449 -13.68 8.49 -19.38
CA ILE A 449 -13.65 9.20 -20.68
C ILE A 449 -13.45 10.69 -20.46
N MET A 450 -14.26 11.31 -19.59
CA MET A 450 -14.19 12.74 -19.31
C MET A 450 -12.87 13.15 -18.65
N SER A 451 -12.39 12.35 -17.70
CA SER A 451 -11.26 12.71 -16.82
C SER A 451 -9.88 12.34 -17.35
N ALA A 452 -9.76 11.26 -18.11
CA ALA A 452 -8.45 10.65 -18.39
C ALA A 452 -8.26 10.20 -19.84
N LEU A 453 -9.30 9.63 -20.47
CA LEU A 453 -9.18 9.03 -21.80
C LEU A 453 -9.41 10.03 -22.94
N THR A 454 -9.78 11.27 -22.64
CA THR A 454 -9.97 12.33 -23.64
C THR A 454 -9.13 13.57 -23.31
N GLY A 455 -8.61 14.22 -24.35
CA GLY A 455 -7.90 15.51 -24.24
C GLY A 455 -6.38 15.47 -24.42
N ASN A 456 -5.73 14.32 -24.24
CA ASN A 456 -4.26 14.21 -24.32
C ASN A 456 -3.83 13.25 -25.44
N GLU A 457 -4.11 13.62 -26.68
CA GLU A 457 -3.73 12.82 -27.84
C GLU A 457 -2.30 13.10 -28.31
N LEU A 458 -1.78 12.23 -29.18
CA LEU A 458 -0.48 12.42 -29.83
C LEU A 458 -0.36 13.80 -30.48
N ASP A 459 -1.40 14.27 -31.16
CA ASP A 459 -1.47 15.60 -31.78
C ASP A 459 -1.36 16.74 -30.76
N ALA A 460 -1.83 16.58 -29.52
CA ALA A 460 -1.71 17.61 -28.50
C ALA A 460 -0.25 17.86 -28.11
N PHE A 461 0.60 16.82 -28.11
CA PHE A 461 2.04 16.96 -27.87
C PHE A 461 2.72 17.71 -29.00
N VAL A 462 2.39 17.39 -30.25
CA VAL A 462 2.97 18.07 -31.43
C VAL A 462 2.49 19.52 -31.50
N GLN A 463 1.19 19.77 -31.26
CA GLN A 463 0.61 21.12 -31.20
C GLN A 463 1.30 22.01 -30.17
N THR A 464 1.58 21.46 -28.99
CA THR A 464 2.05 22.24 -27.84
C THR A 464 3.56 22.39 -27.83
N LEU A 465 4.30 21.32 -28.14
CA LEU A 465 5.76 21.29 -28.02
C LEU A 465 6.47 21.55 -29.36
N GLY A 466 5.77 21.39 -30.49
CA GLY A 466 6.36 21.47 -31.83
C GLY A 466 7.56 20.54 -31.98
N ALA A 467 8.66 21.06 -32.53
CA ALA A 467 9.94 20.36 -32.65
C ALA A 467 10.50 19.88 -31.29
N GLY A 468 10.10 20.49 -30.19
CA GLY A 468 10.45 20.06 -28.84
C GLY A 468 9.86 18.69 -28.45
N SER A 469 8.85 18.18 -29.18
CA SER A 469 8.32 16.84 -28.99
C SER A 469 9.17 15.74 -29.64
N LEU A 470 10.05 16.09 -30.57
CA LEU A 470 10.88 15.14 -31.32
C LEU A 470 12.13 14.78 -30.51
N SER A 471 12.51 13.51 -30.53
CA SER A 471 13.75 13.03 -29.94
C SER A 471 14.97 13.31 -30.84
N SER A 472 14.76 13.46 -32.15
CA SER A 472 15.80 13.91 -33.11
C SER A 472 16.48 15.23 -32.72
N LYS A 473 15.81 16.09 -31.96
CA LYS A 473 16.37 17.34 -31.44
C LYS A 473 17.64 17.15 -30.61
N TYR A 474 17.86 15.97 -30.02
CA TYR A 474 19.05 15.71 -29.20
C TYR A 474 20.35 15.68 -30.04
N SER A 475 20.25 15.51 -31.35
CA SER A 475 21.38 15.62 -32.30
C SER A 475 21.32 16.88 -33.17
N LEU A 476 20.38 17.78 -32.94
CA LEU A 476 20.24 19.05 -33.66
C LEU A 476 20.96 20.18 -32.93
N VAL A 477 21.94 20.82 -33.58
CA VAL A 477 22.69 21.94 -33.01
C VAL A 477 22.85 23.05 -34.06
N SER A 478 22.42 24.26 -33.75
CA SER A 478 22.57 25.44 -34.65
C SER A 478 22.03 25.21 -36.07
N GLY A 479 20.92 24.49 -36.23
CA GLY A 479 20.34 24.14 -37.53
C GLY A 479 21.07 23.01 -38.27
N ILE A 480 22.07 22.38 -37.64
CA ILE A 480 22.79 21.23 -38.18
C ILE A 480 22.28 19.97 -37.50
N GLN A 481 21.68 19.08 -38.28
CA GLN A 481 21.19 17.78 -37.82
C GLN A 481 22.34 16.78 -37.87
N GLY A 482 22.83 16.37 -36.70
CA GLY A 482 23.76 15.26 -36.59
C GLY A 482 23.12 13.93 -36.98
N PRO A 483 23.92 12.84 -37.02
CA PRO A 483 23.43 11.53 -37.43
C PRO A 483 22.21 11.09 -36.62
N ILE A 484 21.20 10.57 -37.31
CA ILE A 484 20.01 9.94 -36.75
C ILE A 484 19.80 8.56 -37.37
N PRO A 485 19.15 7.62 -36.67
CA PRO A 485 18.82 6.31 -37.23
C PRO A 485 17.84 6.39 -38.40
N ASP A 486 17.85 5.38 -39.28
CA ASP A 486 16.92 5.28 -40.43
C ASP A 486 15.45 5.05 -40.03
N ASN A 487 15.19 4.82 -38.73
CA ASN A 487 13.87 4.66 -38.14
C ASN A 487 13.56 5.71 -37.07
N GLN A 488 14.23 6.86 -37.10
CA GLN A 488 14.02 7.97 -36.18
C GLN A 488 12.54 8.40 -36.09
N TRP A 489 11.81 8.42 -37.20
CA TRP A 489 10.37 8.75 -37.19
C TRP A 489 9.55 7.76 -36.35
N GLN A 490 9.91 6.48 -36.34
CA GLN A 490 9.23 5.47 -35.53
C GLN A 490 9.49 5.69 -34.05
N LEU A 491 10.73 6.04 -33.69
CA LEU A 491 11.12 6.36 -32.31
C LEU A 491 10.37 7.59 -31.79
N ASP A 492 10.17 8.60 -32.63
CA ASP A 492 9.41 9.80 -32.27
C ASP A 492 7.93 9.49 -32.06
N VAL A 493 7.33 8.67 -32.92
CA VAL A 493 5.93 8.23 -32.76
C VAL A 493 5.74 7.35 -31.52
N GLU A 494 6.68 6.43 -31.25
CA GLU A 494 6.69 5.63 -30.02
C GLU A 494 6.77 6.51 -28.77
N HIS A 495 7.63 7.53 -28.80
CA HIS A 495 7.73 8.50 -27.71
C HIS A 495 6.41 9.26 -27.50
N TRP A 496 5.77 9.74 -28.56
CA TRP A 496 4.48 10.42 -28.43
C TRP A 496 3.36 9.50 -27.96
N HIS A 497 3.36 8.23 -28.39
CA HIS A 497 2.43 7.23 -27.90
C HIS A 497 2.64 6.98 -26.40
N ALA A 498 3.88 6.80 -25.96
CA ALA A 498 4.22 6.67 -24.55
C ALA A 498 3.80 7.90 -23.73
N ALA A 499 4.05 9.11 -24.24
CA ALA A 499 3.63 10.36 -23.60
C ALA A 499 2.09 10.44 -23.47
N THR A 500 1.36 9.95 -24.47
CA THR A 500 -0.10 9.84 -24.41
C THR A 500 -0.57 8.87 -23.31
N LEU A 501 0.09 7.72 -23.17
CA LEU A 501 -0.21 6.76 -22.09
C LEU A 501 0.05 7.34 -20.70
N VAL A 502 1.14 8.08 -20.55
CA VAL A 502 1.45 8.82 -19.31
C VAL A 502 0.39 9.87 -19.03
N ALA A 503 -0.06 10.61 -20.04
CA ALA A 503 -1.08 11.63 -19.87
C ALA A 503 -2.43 11.03 -19.45
N ILE A 504 -2.78 9.83 -19.91
CA ILE A 504 -3.97 9.11 -19.42
C ILE A 504 -3.86 8.82 -17.91
N GLN A 505 -2.73 8.28 -17.45
CA GLN A 505 -2.52 8.04 -16.01
C GLN A 505 -2.50 9.34 -15.20
N GLY A 506 -1.81 10.35 -15.73
CA GLY A 506 -1.68 11.67 -15.14
C GLY A 506 -3.01 12.39 -14.97
N SER A 507 -3.83 12.43 -16.02
CA SER A 507 -5.14 13.08 -15.97
C SER A 507 -6.13 12.38 -15.05
N ALA A 508 -6.07 11.05 -14.92
CA ALA A 508 -6.83 10.34 -13.89
C ALA A 508 -6.46 10.78 -12.46
N VAL A 509 -5.17 10.98 -12.20
CA VAL A 509 -4.65 11.50 -10.91
C VAL A 509 -5.02 12.97 -10.72
N ASP A 510 -4.92 13.79 -11.76
CA ASP A 510 -5.27 15.21 -11.73
C ASP A 510 -6.75 15.40 -11.43
N ALA A 511 -7.62 14.56 -12.00
CA ALA A 511 -9.05 14.60 -11.73
C ALA A 511 -9.38 14.34 -10.25
N ALA A 512 -8.70 13.39 -9.62
CA ALA A 512 -8.92 13.07 -8.21
C ALA A 512 -8.27 14.07 -7.23
N SER A 513 -7.11 14.62 -7.61
CA SER A 513 -6.37 15.60 -6.79
C SER A 513 -6.97 17.00 -6.88
N GLY A 514 -7.42 17.38 -8.07
CA GLY A 514 -7.77 18.75 -8.41
C GLY A 514 -6.55 19.68 -8.50
N PRO A 515 -6.71 20.87 -9.11
CA PRO A 515 -5.65 21.87 -9.16
C PRO A 515 -5.39 22.49 -7.78
N SER A 516 -4.11 22.74 -7.46
CA SER A 516 -3.72 23.45 -6.23
C SER A 516 -3.82 24.97 -6.40
N ASN A 517 -3.61 25.49 -7.62
CA ASN A 517 -3.87 26.90 -7.93
C ASN A 517 -5.38 27.19 -7.83
N PRO A 518 -5.83 28.09 -6.93
CA PRO A 518 -7.25 28.44 -6.79
C PRO A 518 -7.89 28.97 -8.08
N GLU A 519 -7.14 29.67 -8.94
CA GLU A 519 -7.66 30.24 -10.20
C GLU A 519 -8.10 29.15 -11.18
N MET A 520 -7.49 27.97 -11.12
CA MET A 520 -7.81 26.84 -11.98
C MET A 520 -9.12 26.14 -11.58
N ARG A 521 -9.66 26.40 -10.39
CA ARG A 521 -10.90 25.74 -9.90
C ARG A 521 -12.11 26.01 -10.81
N LYS A 522 -12.17 27.18 -11.46
CA LYS A 522 -13.25 27.52 -12.41
C LYS A 522 -13.23 26.68 -13.68
N PHE A 523 -12.07 26.13 -14.06
CA PHE A 523 -11.89 25.24 -15.19
C PHE A 523 -11.92 23.76 -14.80
N TRP A 524 -12.21 23.47 -13.53
CA TRP A 524 -12.24 22.12 -12.98
C TRP A 524 -13.58 21.83 -12.27
N PRO A 525 -14.71 21.75 -13.01
CA PRO A 525 -16.01 21.46 -12.44
C PRO A 525 -15.99 20.27 -11.48
N PRO A 526 -16.62 20.40 -10.28
CA PRO A 526 -16.73 19.29 -9.35
C PRO A 526 -17.70 18.22 -9.88
N PRO A 527 -17.66 16.99 -9.34
CA PRO A 527 -18.63 15.94 -9.65
C PRO A 527 -20.08 16.41 -9.53
N ALA A 528 -20.90 16.07 -10.52
CA ALA A 528 -22.30 16.49 -10.58
C ALA A 528 -23.19 15.74 -9.57
N ASN A 529 -22.77 14.53 -9.16
CA ASN A 529 -23.53 13.66 -8.27
C ASN A 529 -22.62 12.84 -7.33
N ASP A 530 -23.22 12.16 -6.36
CA ASP A 530 -22.49 11.35 -5.38
C ASP A 530 -21.76 10.15 -5.97
N GLN A 531 -22.24 9.62 -7.11
CA GLN A 531 -21.60 8.48 -7.78
C GLN A 531 -20.28 8.91 -8.42
N GLU A 532 -20.28 10.00 -9.18
CA GLU A 532 -19.06 10.60 -9.74
C GLU A 532 -18.08 11.01 -8.64
N ARG A 533 -18.59 11.60 -7.55
CA ARG A 533 -17.78 11.94 -6.37
C ARG A 533 -17.15 10.70 -5.73
N SER A 534 -17.88 9.59 -5.68
CA SER A 534 -17.36 8.32 -5.21
C SER A 534 -16.28 7.77 -6.15
N ILE A 535 -16.51 7.78 -7.46
CA ILE A 535 -15.55 7.30 -8.47
C ILE A 535 -14.25 8.10 -8.39
N CYS A 536 -14.35 9.42 -8.33
CA CYS A 536 -13.22 10.33 -8.33
C CYS A 536 -12.37 10.26 -7.05
N ASN A 537 -13.01 10.12 -5.88
CA ASN A 537 -12.31 9.90 -4.61
C ASN A 537 -11.71 8.49 -4.49
N ASN A 538 -11.90 7.63 -5.50
CA ASN A 538 -11.42 6.26 -5.54
C ASN A 538 -10.25 6.13 -6.54
N GLN A 539 -9.26 7.01 -6.46
CA GLN A 539 -8.03 6.93 -7.25
C GLN A 539 -6.85 6.50 -6.37
N LYS A 540 -6.01 5.59 -6.86
CA LYS A 540 -4.79 5.11 -6.18
C LYS A 540 -3.54 5.63 -6.86
N ILE A 541 -2.50 5.83 -6.05
CA ILE A 541 -1.11 6.06 -6.48
C ILE A 541 -0.16 5.23 -5.63
N ILE A 542 1.12 5.23 -5.95
CA ILE A 542 2.17 4.67 -5.08
C ILE A 542 2.78 5.81 -4.25
N SER A 543 2.95 5.58 -2.94
CA SER A 543 3.63 6.54 -2.06
C SER A 543 4.53 5.83 -1.06
N ASN A 544 5.79 6.27 -1.00
CA ASN A 544 6.76 5.79 -0.01
C ASN A 544 6.74 6.60 1.30
N ALA A 545 5.97 7.69 1.36
CA ALA A 545 5.90 8.61 2.51
C ALA A 545 4.79 8.23 3.52
N HIS A 546 4.09 7.12 3.28
CA HIS A 546 2.92 6.70 4.04
C HIS A 546 3.02 5.22 4.38
N SER A 547 2.35 4.84 5.47
CA SER A 547 2.27 3.46 5.95
C SER A 547 0.83 2.97 5.89
N ASN A 548 0.64 1.78 5.34
CA ASN A 548 -0.66 1.13 5.21
C ASN A 548 -0.76 -0.04 6.18
N PHE A 549 -1.87 -0.19 6.89
CA PHE A 549 -2.11 -1.30 7.82
C PHE A 549 -3.38 -2.05 7.47
N SER A 550 -3.37 -3.39 7.64
CA SER A 550 -4.59 -4.18 7.49
C SER A 550 -5.52 -3.89 8.66
N VAL A 551 -6.70 -3.33 8.38
CA VAL A 551 -7.72 -3.10 9.42
C VAL A 551 -8.19 -4.41 9.99
N PHE A 552 -8.41 -5.43 9.15
CA PHE A 552 -8.74 -6.78 9.59
C PHE A 552 -7.65 -7.34 10.52
N GLY A 553 -6.37 -7.23 10.14
CA GLY A 553 -5.25 -7.67 10.96
C GLY A 553 -5.21 -6.98 12.32
N LEU A 554 -5.33 -5.65 12.34
CA LEU A 554 -5.37 -4.87 13.59
C LEU A 554 -6.57 -5.25 14.46
N SER A 555 -7.78 -5.31 13.89
CA SER A 555 -8.99 -5.69 14.62
C SER A 555 -8.90 -7.10 15.19
N PHE A 556 -8.34 -8.06 14.44
CA PHE A 556 -8.13 -9.42 14.92
C PHE A 556 -7.11 -9.45 16.07
N THR A 557 -5.96 -8.79 15.92
CA THR A 557 -4.93 -8.71 16.96
C THR A 557 -5.47 -8.10 18.24
N PHE A 558 -6.15 -6.94 18.18
CA PHE A 558 -6.70 -6.29 19.37
C PHE A 558 -7.89 -7.03 19.95
N GLY A 559 -8.79 -7.57 19.13
CA GLY A 559 -9.96 -8.32 19.58
C GLY A 559 -9.57 -9.62 20.29
N MET A 560 -8.76 -10.47 19.63
CA MET A 560 -8.31 -11.73 20.21
C MET A 560 -7.35 -11.51 21.39
N GLY A 561 -6.40 -10.57 21.25
CA GLY A 561 -5.47 -10.23 22.32
C GLY A 561 -6.18 -9.67 23.56
N GLY A 562 -7.16 -8.79 23.36
CA GLY A 562 -7.98 -8.24 24.44
C GLY A 562 -8.77 -9.33 25.17
N LEU A 563 -9.34 -10.29 24.45
CA LEU A 563 -10.02 -11.43 25.05
C LEU A 563 -9.08 -12.27 25.92
N ILE A 564 -7.86 -12.56 25.45
CA ILE A 564 -6.83 -13.29 26.22
C ILE A 564 -6.48 -12.53 27.51
N VAL A 565 -6.28 -11.22 27.42
CA VAL A 565 -5.97 -10.36 28.58
C VAL A 565 -7.11 -10.40 29.60
N ILE A 566 -8.36 -10.26 29.15
CA ILE A 566 -9.53 -10.30 30.04
C ILE A 566 -9.62 -11.66 30.74
N ILE A 567 -9.45 -12.76 30.01
CA ILE A 567 -9.45 -14.11 30.60
C ILE A 567 -8.33 -14.23 31.64
N SER A 568 -7.12 -13.75 31.35
CA SER A 568 -6.01 -13.79 32.30
C SER A 568 -6.31 -13.03 33.59
N PHE A 569 -6.94 -11.86 33.52
CA PHE A 569 -7.31 -11.11 34.73
C PHE A 569 -8.41 -11.80 35.54
N MET A 570 -9.39 -12.42 34.87
CA MET A 570 -10.46 -13.17 35.54
C MET A 570 -9.96 -14.42 36.26
N LEU A 571 -8.85 -15.03 35.79
CA LEU A 571 -8.22 -16.18 36.44
C LEU A 571 -7.33 -15.80 37.63
N GLN A 572 -6.79 -14.57 37.68
CA GLN A 572 -5.94 -14.15 38.80
C GLN A 572 -6.70 -14.03 40.11
N SER A 573 -7.92 -13.50 40.07
CA SER A 573 -8.82 -13.47 41.22
C SER A 573 -10.14 -14.13 40.84
N PRO A 574 -10.26 -15.47 40.95
CA PRO A 574 -11.50 -16.15 40.66
C PRO A 574 -12.57 -15.59 41.61
N THR A 575 -13.46 -14.77 41.05
CA THR A 575 -14.61 -14.23 41.79
C THR A 575 -15.35 -15.39 42.45
N GLY A 576 -15.93 -15.17 43.63
CA GLY A 576 -16.65 -16.23 44.38
C GLY A 576 -17.73 -16.94 43.54
N PHE A 577 -18.18 -16.31 42.45
CA PHE A 577 -19.05 -16.86 41.42
C PHE A 577 -18.42 -18.01 40.61
N LEU A 578 -17.19 -17.87 40.11
CA LEU A 578 -16.47 -18.94 39.40
C LEU A 578 -16.16 -20.11 40.35
N ARG A 579 -15.83 -19.80 41.61
CA ARG A 579 -15.58 -20.80 42.66
C ARG A 579 -16.82 -21.64 43.00
N LYS A 580 -18.01 -21.03 43.05
CA LYS A 580 -19.28 -21.76 43.28
C LYS A 580 -19.67 -22.66 42.11
N ARG A 581 -19.36 -22.28 40.87
CA ARG A 581 -19.72 -23.04 39.66
C ARG A 581 -18.80 -24.24 39.39
N TYR A 582 -17.57 -24.23 39.92
CA TYR A 582 -16.56 -25.30 39.74
C TYR A 582 -16.31 -26.12 41.01
N SER A 583 -17.37 -26.58 41.71
CA SER A 583 -17.23 -27.35 42.96
C SER A 583 -16.40 -28.65 42.85
N ARG A 584 -16.29 -29.23 41.63
CA ARG A 584 -15.45 -30.41 41.35
C ARG A 584 -13.93 -30.17 41.46
N HIS A 585 -13.48 -28.92 41.42
CA HIS A 585 -12.06 -28.55 41.44
C HIS A 585 -11.66 -27.72 42.68
N ALA A 586 -12.45 -27.80 43.74
CA ALA A 586 -12.30 -26.98 44.94
C ALA A 586 -10.88 -27.01 45.54
N TYR A 587 -10.23 -28.19 45.57
CA TYR A 587 -8.85 -28.32 46.05
C TYR A 587 -7.88 -27.51 45.20
N SER A 588 -7.85 -27.75 43.88
CA SER A 588 -6.91 -27.07 42.97
C SER A 588 -7.05 -25.55 42.97
N SER A 589 -8.27 -25.02 43.10
CA SER A 589 -8.51 -23.58 43.22
C SER A 589 -8.02 -23.01 44.55
N LEU A 590 -8.18 -23.76 45.65
CA LEU A 590 -7.62 -23.36 46.94
C LEU A 590 -6.09 -23.43 46.91
N GLU A 591 -5.51 -24.50 46.36
CA GLU A 591 -4.07 -24.65 46.19
C GLU A 591 -3.46 -23.54 45.32
N TRP A 592 -4.16 -23.10 44.26
CA TRP A 592 -3.75 -21.95 43.45
C TRP A 592 -3.63 -20.67 44.28
N ASN A 593 -4.62 -20.40 45.14
CA ASN A 593 -4.61 -19.22 46.00
C ASN A 593 -3.55 -19.36 47.11
N THR A 594 -3.48 -20.52 47.76
CA THR A 594 -2.56 -20.81 48.86
C THR A 594 -1.10 -20.75 48.43
N ASN A 595 -0.79 -21.10 47.18
CA ASN A 595 0.56 -21.00 46.64
C ASN A 595 0.95 -19.57 46.23
N GLY A 596 0.09 -18.56 46.40
CA GLY A 596 0.48 -17.16 46.21
C GLY A 596 1.49 -16.72 47.26
N THR A 597 2.44 -15.84 46.90
CA THR A 597 3.54 -15.40 47.78
C THR A 597 3.07 -15.00 49.19
N LEU A 598 2.02 -14.18 49.30
CA LEU A 598 1.51 -13.72 50.60
C LEU A 598 0.79 -14.82 51.39
N GLN A 599 0.19 -15.79 50.71
CA GLN A 599 -0.45 -16.95 51.35
C GLN A 599 0.56 -17.99 51.82
N LEU A 600 1.66 -18.18 51.07
CA LEU A 600 2.80 -18.99 51.53
C LEU A 600 3.47 -18.35 52.75
N GLN A 601 3.64 -17.03 52.76
CA GLN A 601 4.14 -16.30 53.93
C GLN A 601 3.20 -16.45 55.14
N ARG A 602 1.88 -16.32 54.93
CA ARG A 602 0.87 -16.57 55.96
C ARG A 602 1.06 -17.95 56.58
N LEU A 603 1.07 -19.01 55.76
CA LEU A 603 1.20 -20.38 56.25
C LEU A 603 2.48 -20.57 57.08
N ALA A 604 3.60 -20.01 56.64
CA ALA A 604 4.86 -20.11 57.36
C ALA A 604 4.80 -19.47 58.77
N HIS A 605 4.05 -18.38 58.94
CA HIS A 605 3.82 -17.78 60.26
C HIS A 605 2.74 -18.49 61.08
N GLU A 606 1.68 -18.97 60.43
CA GLU A 606 0.56 -19.66 61.07
C GLU A 606 0.99 -21.01 61.68
N GLU A 607 1.90 -21.76 61.03
CA GLU A 607 2.50 -22.99 61.58
C GLU A 607 3.36 -22.74 62.83
N LEU A 608 3.86 -21.51 63.02
CA LEU A 608 4.53 -21.10 64.26
C LEU A 608 3.53 -20.62 65.33
N GLY A 609 2.22 -20.69 65.07
CA GLY A 609 1.17 -20.22 65.95
C GLY A 609 1.05 -18.70 66.01
N LEU A 610 1.52 -17.97 64.99
CA LEU A 610 1.60 -16.50 65.00
C LEU A 610 0.62 -15.85 64.02
N GLY A 611 -0.01 -14.77 64.51
CA GLY A 611 -0.98 -13.95 63.77
C GLY A 611 -2.37 -14.56 63.74
N THR A 612 -3.39 -13.70 63.85
CA THR A 612 -4.77 -14.11 63.67
C THR A 612 -5.22 -13.73 62.26
N TRP A 613 -5.22 -14.72 61.37
CA TRP A 613 -5.38 -14.47 59.94
C TRP A 613 -6.84 -14.46 59.50
N SER A 614 -7.19 -13.48 58.66
CA SER A 614 -8.46 -13.41 57.94
C SER A 614 -8.22 -13.42 56.43
N ALA A 615 -9.29 -13.63 55.65
CA ALA A 615 -9.21 -13.74 54.18
C ALA A 615 -8.26 -14.86 53.66
N CYS A 616 -8.11 -15.95 54.42
CA CYS A 616 -7.20 -17.08 54.13
C CYS A 616 -7.44 -17.83 52.80
N THR A 617 -8.53 -17.53 52.10
CA THR A 617 -8.83 -18.11 50.77
C THR A 617 -8.79 -17.09 49.63
N GLN A 618 -8.41 -15.84 49.93
CA GLN A 618 -8.24 -14.74 48.97
C GLN A 618 -6.75 -14.54 48.65
N ASP A 619 -6.40 -13.66 47.71
CA ASP A 619 -4.99 -13.45 47.32
C ASP A 619 -4.17 -12.74 48.43
N VAL A 620 -4.80 -11.84 49.21
CA VAL A 620 -4.13 -11.06 50.25
C VAL A 620 -4.71 -11.42 51.63
N PRO A 621 -4.00 -12.21 52.46
CA PRO A 621 -4.40 -12.45 53.84
C PRO A 621 -4.04 -11.26 54.73
N THR A 622 -4.85 -11.01 55.77
CA THR A 622 -4.63 -9.89 56.70
C THR A 622 -4.68 -10.35 58.15
N THR A 623 -3.88 -9.70 58.99
CA THR A 623 -3.85 -9.88 60.46
C THR A 623 -4.69 -8.81 61.16
N TYR A 624 -4.94 -8.97 62.46
CA TYR A 624 -5.48 -7.87 63.26
C TYR A 624 -4.45 -6.74 63.43
N LYS A 625 -4.98 -5.55 63.73
CA LYS A 625 -4.17 -4.34 63.88
C LYS A 625 -3.17 -4.49 65.02
N GLY A 626 -1.88 -4.33 64.72
CA GLY A 626 -0.79 -4.28 65.71
C GLY A 626 -0.18 -5.64 66.09
N GLU A 627 -0.61 -6.75 65.46
CA GLU A 627 0.02 -8.05 65.68
C GLU A 627 1.45 -8.08 65.11
N LYS A 628 2.37 -8.70 65.86
CA LYS A 628 3.77 -8.92 65.46
C LYS A 628 3.93 -10.37 64.99
N LEU A 629 4.63 -10.56 63.86
CA LEU A 629 4.90 -11.87 63.26
C LEU A 629 6.34 -12.34 63.54
N ALA A 630 6.67 -13.56 63.09
CA ALA A 630 8.02 -14.11 63.26
C ALA A 630 9.09 -13.26 62.56
N PHE A 631 10.30 -13.29 63.10
CA PHE A 631 11.49 -12.72 62.45
C PHE A 631 12.40 -13.85 61.94
N LEU A 632 13.34 -13.50 61.05
CA LEU A 632 14.32 -14.44 60.51
C LEU A 632 15.45 -14.65 61.52
N ASP A 633 15.60 -15.88 62.00
CA ASP A 633 16.73 -16.31 62.82
C ASP A 633 17.88 -16.75 61.90
N ILE A 634 19.03 -16.10 62.06
CA ILE A 634 20.25 -16.28 61.26
C ILE A 634 21.39 -16.89 62.10
N THR A 635 21.08 -17.48 63.25
CA THR A 635 22.08 -18.14 64.10
C THR A 635 22.81 -19.28 63.37
N ASP A 636 22.10 -20.04 62.54
CA ASP A 636 22.69 -20.90 61.52
C ASP A 636 22.54 -20.23 60.14
N SER A 637 23.66 -19.75 59.59
CA SER A 637 23.66 -19.06 58.30
C SER A 637 23.34 -19.99 57.11
N ASP A 638 23.58 -21.30 57.26
CA ASP A 638 23.31 -22.29 56.21
C ASP A 638 21.88 -22.86 56.32
N HIS A 639 21.18 -22.60 57.43
CA HIS A 639 19.80 -23.03 57.66
C HIS A 639 18.97 -21.95 58.39
N PRO A 640 18.70 -20.81 57.75
CA PRO A 640 17.90 -19.75 58.36
C PRO A 640 16.44 -20.19 58.53
N VAL A 641 15.86 -19.93 59.71
CA VAL A 641 14.49 -20.32 60.07
C VAL A 641 13.69 -19.16 60.62
N LEU A 642 12.36 -19.18 60.43
CA LEU A 642 11.48 -18.23 61.10
C LEU A 642 11.33 -18.60 62.57
N ARG A 643 11.49 -17.63 63.48
CA ARG A 643 11.35 -17.82 64.93
C ARG A 643 10.36 -16.82 65.53
N ALA A 644 9.50 -17.31 66.41
CA ALA A 644 8.66 -16.46 67.26
C ALA A 644 9.53 -15.69 68.27
N ALA A 645 9.24 -14.42 68.53
CA ALA A 645 9.89 -13.71 69.62
C ALA A 645 9.52 -14.41 70.95
N SER A 646 10.49 -15.06 71.60
CA SER A 646 10.32 -15.53 72.97
C SER A 646 10.18 -14.32 73.89
N LEU A 647 9.40 -14.46 74.97
CA LEU A 647 9.24 -13.40 75.99
C LEU A 647 10.60 -12.93 76.55
N GLU A 648 11.59 -13.81 76.61
CA GLU A 648 12.97 -13.50 77.03
C GLU A 648 13.72 -12.57 76.04
N PHE A 649 13.44 -12.66 74.74
CA PHE A 649 14.10 -11.82 73.72
C PHE A 649 13.59 -10.37 73.74
N VAL A 650 12.37 -10.15 74.25
CA VAL A 650 11.81 -8.80 74.42
C VAL A 650 12.47 -8.07 75.59
N ASP A 651 12.90 -8.81 76.62
CA ASP A 651 13.66 -8.24 77.73
C ASP A 651 15.12 -7.97 77.33
N ASP A 652 15.75 -8.83 76.52
CA ASP A 652 17.12 -8.61 76.00
C ASP A 652 17.23 -7.43 75.00
N LEU A 653 16.14 -7.09 74.32
CA LEU A 653 16.06 -5.87 73.48
C LEU A 653 15.78 -4.61 74.31
N LYS A 654 15.14 -4.73 75.47
CA LYS A 654 14.96 -3.61 76.42
C LYS A 654 16.21 -3.33 77.23
N THR A 655 17.00 -4.35 77.57
CA THR A 655 18.24 -4.18 78.36
C THR A 655 19.42 -3.67 77.54
N LYS A 656 19.39 -3.76 76.21
CA LYS A 656 20.43 -3.19 75.34
C LYS A 656 20.36 -1.67 75.12
N ASP A 657 19.28 -1.01 75.53
CA ASP A 657 19.14 0.45 75.38
C ASP A 657 19.73 1.25 76.55
N ASP A 658 20.12 0.58 77.65
CA ASP A 658 20.79 1.21 78.80
C ASP A 658 22.24 0.70 78.93
N GLY A 659 23.19 1.57 78.59
CA GLY A 659 24.59 1.24 78.27
C GLY A 659 25.48 0.64 79.38
N LYS A 660 26.48 -0.16 78.92
CA LYS A 660 27.94 -0.18 79.26
C LYS A 660 28.58 -1.59 79.22
N GLU A 661 29.52 -1.73 78.29
CA GLU A 661 30.74 -2.57 78.21
C GLU A 661 30.92 -3.99 78.82
N GLN A 662 31.43 -4.84 77.92
CA GLN A 662 32.45 -5.91 78.03
C GLN A 662 32.06 -7.40 78.21
N PRO A 663 32.83 -8.32 77.56
CA PRO A 663 32.37 -9.65 77.18
C PRO A 663 32.70 -10.70 78.24
N ARG A 664 31.77 -11.61 78.51
CA ARG A 664 32.06 -12.87 79.21
C ARG A 664 31.95 -14.05 78.25
N ILE A 665 33.12 -14.56 77.86
CA ILE A 665 33.28 -15.90 77.32
C ILE A 665 32.85 -16.89 78.40
N LYS A 666 31.84 -17.72 78.11
CA LYS A 666 31.63 -19.00 78.79
C LYS A 666 31.61 -20.10 77.75
N HIS A 667 32.70 -20.86 77.72
CA HIS A 667 32.70 -22.24 77.27
C HIS A 667 31.77 -23.05 78.18
N VAL A 668 30.83 -23.79 77.59
CA VAL A 668 30.30 -25.02 78.19
C VAL A 668 30.23 -26.06 77.08
N GLU A 669 30.80 -27.21 77.42
CA GLU A 669 31.06 -28.38 76.61
C GLU A 669 29.81 -29.09 76.08
N ASP A 670 30.01 -29.74 74.94
CA ASP A 670 29.23 -30.87 74.45
C ASP A 670 28.95 -31.89 75.55
N THR A 671 27.69 -32.32 75.65
CA THR A 671 27.36 -33.70 76.05
C THR A 671 26.32 -34.26 75.09
N GLN A 672 26.80 -35.14 74.22
CA GLN A 672 25.98 -36.08 73.48
C GLN A 672 25.29 -37.07 74.43
N GLY A 673 24.05 -37.42 74.07
CA GLY A 673 23.50 -38.76 74.29
C GLY A 673 22.44 -38.87 75.38
N VAL A 674 21.21 -39.19 74.98
CA VAL A 674 20.63 -40.54 75.14
C VAL A 674 19.18 -40.52 74.66
N ARG A 675 18.87 -41.40 73.70
CA ARG A 675 17.52 -41.84 73.36
C ARG A 675 16.89 -42.55 74.56
N GLN A 676 15.71 -42.12 74.98
CA GLN A 676 14.64 -42.99 75.50
C GLN A 676 13.30 -42.44 74.99
N VAL A 677 12.74 -43.01 73.93
CA VAL A 677 11.70 -44.06 73.99
C VAL A 677 10.61 -43.72 75.01
N LYS A 678 9.49 -43.19 74.51
CA LYS A 678 8.21 -43.24 75.22
C LYS A 678 7.17 -43.94 74.33
N VAL A 679 7.18 -45.26 74.49
CA VAL A 679 6.09 -46.23 74.47
C VAL A 679 4.72 -45.72 73.98
N ILE A 680 4.30 -46.33 72.87
CA ILE A 680 2.90 -46.54 72.46
C ILE A 680 2.31 -47.64 73.35
N ILE A 681 1.15 -47.42 74.00
CA ILE A 681 0.14 -48.46 74.29
C ILE A 681 -1.28 -47.83 74.29
N PRO A 682 -2.32 -48.55 73.84
CA PRO A 682 -3.59 -48.04 73.27
C PRO A 682 -4.84 -48.36 74.13
N ALA A 683 -6.02 -47.93 73.67
CA ALA A 683 -7.33 -48.51 74.02
C ALA A 683 -8.32 -48.19 72.87
N GLN A 684 -8.71 -49.16 72.03
CA GLN A 684 -9.88 -50.07 72.15
C GLN A 684 -11.21 -49.32 72.30
N HIS A 685 -12.00 -49.23 71.23
CA HIS A 685 -13.08 -50.14 70.82
C HIS A 685 -14.37 -50.01 71.65
N TYR A 686 -15.42 -49.46 71.02
CA TYR A 686 -16.79 -49.95 71.16
C TYR A 686 -17.47 -50.00 69.78
N LEU A 687 -18.08 -51.14 69.52
CA LEU A 687 -18.93 -51.58 68.40
C LEU A 687 -20.35 -50.94 68.50
N VAL A 688 -20.96 -50.45 67.41
CA VAL A 688 -22.08 -51.07 66.61
C VAL A 688 -23.38 -51.29 67.43
N THR A 689 -24.63 -50.89 67.10
CA THR A 689 -25.36 -50.30 65.93
C THR A 689 -26.78 -49.82 66.43
N PRO A 690 -27.94 -49.87 65.71
CA PRO A 690 -28.53 -48.73 64.96
C PRO A 690 -30.04 -48.47 65.25
N TYR A 691 -30.60 -47.34 64.80
CA TYR A 691 -32.03 -47.17 64.45
C TYR A 691 -32.10 -46.07 63.37
N ALA A 692 -32.37 -46.37 62.09
CA ALA A 692 -33.62 -46.81 61.44
C ALA A 692 -34.71 -45.71 61.36
N ASN A 693 -34.80 -45.14 60.15
CA ASN A 693 -36.00 -44.76 59.36
C ASN A 693 -37.15 -43.98 60.01
N VAL A 694 -37.37 -42.76 59.51
CA VAL A 694 -38.70 -42.28 59.13
C VAL A 694 -38.63 -41.62 57.75
N ASN A 695 -39.56 -42.04 56.89
CA ASN A 695 -39.72 -41.72 55.47
C ASN A 695 -40.47 -40.37 55.26
N PRO A 696 -40.62 -39.90 54.00
CA PRO A 696 -40.72 -38.49 53.64
C PRO A 696 -42.15 -37.96 53.44
N GLY A 697 -42.25 -36.63 53.42
CA GLY A 697 -43.19 -35.91 52.54
C GLY A 697 -44.39 -35.26 53.22
N GLN A 698 -44.35 -33.93 53.34
CA GLN A 698 -45.52 -33.11 53.03
C GLN A 698 -45.14 -31.70 52.56
N LEU A 699 -45.84 -31.28 51.51
CA LEU A 699 -45.75 -30.02 50.79
C LEU A 699 -46.31 -28.82 51.59
N SER A 700 -45.75 -27.64 51.24
CA SER A 700 -46.38 -26.32 51.15
C SER A 700 -46.85 -25.61 52.43
N LYS A 701 -46.24 -24.46 52.75
CA LYS A 701 -46.77 -23.12 52.43
C LYS A 701 -45.87 -22.00 53.00
N TYR A 702 -45.64 -21.01 52.13
CA TYR A 702 -44.95 -19.72 52.27
C TYR A 702 -43.42 -19.69 52.31
#